data_AF-A0A1M7BJ71-F1
#
_entry.id   AF-A0A1M7BJ71-F1
#
_cell.length_a   1.000
_cell.length_b   1.000
_cell.length_c   1.000
_cell.angle_alpha   90.00
_cell.angle_beta   90.00
_cell.angle_gamma   90.00
#
_symmetry.space_group_name_H-M   'P 1'
#
loop_
_entity.id
_entity.type
_entity.pdbx_description
1 polymer ?
#
loop_
_entity_poly.entity_id
_entity_poly.type
_entity_poly.pdbx_seq_one_letter_code
_entity_poly.pdbx_strand_id
1 'polypeptide(L)'
;MKKISSFIYRLSSLKFTAVLLVAFLLLTFWGVLAQANVESAGYSASIAVDRFFGSYFIWILGVVPLPAFKGLALLAAVNVAASLAFRMPRGLKNAGLWLMHIALLVLLVGGVAGSEIKREYNGFATMLPSKNRIENVKFFEVSDSLRLAPVREGRRILENHWPYYVQYRGNVDMEPDKKVAMYKAFYDPLHFVPYAFTVLFLLGAALHYAVKVRGSRKSSSCVATKIVALVALAMLALPTNVRADEIPSDALIWFSVGRETPVIVEGELRPFDSFARGFLDDLSGRVTYKCRENDFCEGKIPAVHIVEWIKDLSEKTKDLALFKVLRSDVLDALQLPSEARYVSYAELAPSRDLLKLYASRDDNHPATVEMRRLYSNFLQYEAIKNGTAFTVVDAASSQYAAVDKGRLATEVFYHKANFALWGFIISFIACLLASLNQLFKSRKLDVAANGLCVASTAVLTTMLALRTYVAMRPPMSNLYEIVLLVALLLMAFESGAFLFCKNRTYALMVPVVLMATALLFFAKFVLEVGDTFQPIPTVLNSSVFLTVHVFTIALGFAGMILSGIVSHLVLFRGNAALPSVEQPKGSPLYSLLYGTLVFGAVFTVVGTLLGGVWADFAWGRFWGFDPKECGALFVILWAMLALHLRAGRMVSARGFALMNCFNVIVTFLCWFGVNLLGVGLHSYGFQSGSVIWLVAFVVVDLIVITFLAKKARPDTNH
;
A
#
# COMPACT_ATOMS: atom_id res chain seq x y z
N MET A 1 -33.43 33.45 22.27
CA MET A 1 -32.70 33.60 20.98
C MET A 1 -31.18 33.74 21.13
N LYS A 2 -30.61 34.66 21.94
CA LYS A 2 -29.14 34.82 22.11
C LYS A 2 -28.37 33.56 22.60
N LYS A 3 -28.97 32.71 23.43
CA LYS A 3 -28.35 31.43 23.88
C LYS A 3 -28.30 30.38 22.77
N ILE A 4 -29.34 30.30 21.92
CA ILE A 4 -29.41 29.37 20.79
C ILE A 4 -28.39 29.77 19.70
N SER A 5 -28.26 31.06 19.41
CA SER A 5 -27.23 31.54 18.48
C SER A 5 -25.81 31.30 19.00
N SER A 6 -25.57 31.44 20.32
CA SER A 6 -24.30 31.13 20.96
C SER A 6 -23.92 29.65 20.86
N PHE A 7 -24.88 28.73 21.05
CA PHE A 7 -24.65 27.29 20.94
C PHE A 7 -24.33 26.87 19.50
N ILE A 8 -25.12 27.33 18.52
CA ILE A 8 -24.89 27.04 17.10
C ILE A 8 -23.54 27.60 16.65
N TYR A 9 -23.13 28.77 17.15
CA TYR A 9 -21.82 29.33 16.85
C TYR A 9 -20.68 28.45 17.37
N ARG A 10 -20.81 27.86 18.56
CA ARG A 10 -19.81 26.89 19.10
C ARG A 10 -19.71 25.64 18.23
N LEU A 11 -20.82 25.15 17.69
CA LEU A 11 -20.84 24.02 16.75
C LEU A 11 -20.11 24.32 15.44
N SER A 12 -20.02 25.59 15.02
CA SER A 12 -19.24 25.98 13.83
C SER A 12 -17.74 26.16 14.10
N SER A 13 -17.28 26.06 15.36
CA SER A 13 -15.92 26.47 15.74
C SER A 13 -14.82 25.53 15.20
N LEU A 14 -13.65 26.09 14.87
CA LEU A 14 -12.47 25.31 14.47
C LEU A 14 -11.93 24.45 15.62
N LYS A 15 -12.11 24.89 16.87
CA LYS A 15 -11.77 24.10 18.05
C LYS A 15 -12.58 22.80 18.09
N PHE A 16 -13.88 22.88 17.81
CA PHE A 16 -14.74 21.70 17.73
C PHE A 16 -14.35 20.80 16.55
N THR A 17 -14.03 21.37 15.37
CA THR A 17 -13.48 20.61 14.24
C THR A 17 -12.22 19.83 14.63
N ALA A 18 -11.28 20.47 15.35
CA ALA A 18 -10.06 19.81 15.80
C ALA A 18 -10.33 18.66 16.79
N VAL A 19 -11.26 18.84 17.73
CA VAL A 19 -11.67 17.77 18.66
C VAL A 19 -12.25 16.58 17.91
N LEU A 20 -13.11 16.82 16.90
CA LEU A 20 -13.66 15.76 16.07
C LEU A 20 -12.59 15.02 15.28
N LEU A 21 -11.61 15.72 14.70
CA LEU A 21 -10.50 15.10 13.98
C LEU A 21 -9.63 14.23 14.90
N VAL A 22 -9.36 14.67 16.14
CA VAL A 22 -8.67 13.85 17.14
C VAL A 22 -9.50 12.62 17.52
N ALA A 23 -10.81 12.77 17.71
CA ALA A 23 -11.70 11.65 18.01
C ALA A 23 -11.70 10.62 16.87
N PHE A 24 -11.76 11.05 15.61
CA PHE A 24 -11.63 10.15 14.45
C PHE A 24 -10.27 9.47 14.39
N LEU A 25 -9.17 10.18 14.68
CA LEU A 25 -7.82 9.58 14.71
C LEU A 25 -7.74 8.46 15.76
N LEU A 26 -8.20 8.72 16.99
CA LEU A 26 -8.20 7.74 18.06
C LEU A 26 -9.10 6.55 17.74
N LEU A 27 -10.30 6.81 17.22
CA LEU A 27 -11.25 5.77 16.81
C LEU A 27 -10.65 4.87 15.73
N THR A 28 -10.05 5.45 14.69
CA THR A 28 -9.42 4.70 13.60
C THR A 28 -8.24 3.87 14.12
N PHE A 29 -7.38 4.44 14.97
CA PHE A 29 -6.25 3.74 15.57
C PHE A 29 -6.69 2.52 16.40
N TRP A 30 -7.60 2.74 17.35
CA TRP A 30 -8.09 1.67 18.22
C TRP A 30 -8.96 0.65 17.47
N GLY A 31 -9.72 1.09 16.46
CA GLY A 31 -10.50 0.21 15.61
C GLY A 31 -9.63 -0.75 14.81
N VAL A 32 -8.49 -0.30 14.27
CA VAL A 32 -7.54 -1.17 13.57
C VAL A 32 -6.85 -2.15 14.53
N LEU A 33 -6.43 -1.70 15.70
CA LEU A 33 -5.86 -2.60 16.71
C LEU A 33 -6.88 -3.64 17.19
N ALA A 34 -8.15 -3.25 17.33
CA ALA A 34 -9.23 -4.17 17.66
C ALA A 34 -9.44 -5.22 16.56
N GLN A 35 -9.39 -4.85 15.28
CA GLN A 35 -9.44 -5.81 14.17
C GLN A 35 -8.31 -6.85 14.28
N ALA A 36 -7.07 -6.39 14.49
CA ALA A 36 -5.92 -7.28 14.64
C ALA A 36 -6.02 -8.20 15.86
N ASN A 37 -6.48 -7.67 17.00
CA ASN A 37 -6.65 -8.44 18.23
C ASN A 37 -7.74 -9.53 18.07
N VAL A 38 -8.88 -9.18 17.46
CA VAL A 38 -9.99 -10.11 17.23
C VAL A 38 -9.59 -11.23 16.28
N GLU A 39 -8.85 -10.93 15.20
CA GLU A 39 -8.32 -11.96 14.31
C GLU A 39 -7.22 -12.82 14.95
N SER A 40 -6.37 -12.24 15.80
CA SER A 40 -5.39 -13.02 16.57
C SER A 40 -6.06 -14.00 17.54
N ALA A 41 -7.28 -13.70 17.97
CA ALA A 41 -8.12 -14.58 18.79
C ALA A 41 -8.99 -15.56 17.98
N GLY A 42 -8.83 -15.64 16.65
CA GLY A 42 -9.55 -16.57 15.78
C GLY A 42 -10.94 -16.10 15.30
N TYR A 43 -11.31 -14.85 15.57
CA TYR A 43 -12.59 -14.27 15.17
C TYR A 43 -12.43 -13.35 13.93
N SER A 44 -13.51 -13.10 13.19
CA SER A 44 -13.44 -12.21 12.01
C SER A 44 -13.24 -10.74 12.40
N ALA A 45 -12.35 -10.02 11.70
CA ALA A 45 -12.19 -8.56 11.87
C ALA A 45 -13.49 -7.76 11.68
N SER A 46 -14.47 -8.30 10.95
CA SER A 46 -15.80 -7.68 10.76
C SER A 46 -16.47 -7.30 12.08
N ILE A 47 -16.28 -8.10 13.15
CA ILE A 47 -16.84 -7.81 14.48
C ILE A 47 -16.29 -6.49 15.04
N ALA A 48 -14.99 -6.27 14.89
CA ALA A 48 -14.36 -5.02 15.29
C ALA A 48 -14.82 -3.86 14.38
N VAL A 49 -15.00 -4.13 13.08
CA VAL A 49 -15.50 -3.13 12.13
C VAL A 49 -16.90 -2.66 12.50
N ASP A 50 -17.82 -3.58 12.80
CA ASP A 50 -19.20 -3.24 13.16
C ASP A 50 -19.27 -2.49 14.50
N ARG A 51 -18.44 -2.90 15.47
CA ARG A 51 -18.36 -2.22 16.77
C ARG A 51 -17.82 -0.79 16.67
N PHE A 52 -16.74 -0.58 15.91
CA PHE A 52 -16.07 0.72 15.86
C PHE A 52 -16.62 1.65 14.77
N PHE A 53 -16.90 1.09 13.60
CA PHE A 53 -17.28 1.83 12.40
C PHE A 53 -18.76 1.67 12.02
N GLY A 54 -19.38 0.54 12.34
CA GLY A 54 -20.81 0.28 12.08
C GLY A 54 -21.77 0.83 13.14
N SER A 55 -21.26 1.28 14.29
CA SER A 55 -22.08 1.70 15.44
C SER A 55 -22.17 3.22 15.60
N TYR A 56 -23.17 3.70 16.36
CA TYR A 56 -23.26 5.09 16.83
C TYR A 56 -22.47 5.34 18.11
N PHE A 57 -22.36 4.33 18.96
CA PHE A 57 -21.66 4.39 20.25
C PHE A 57 -20.77 3.17 20.47
N ILE A 58 -19.65 3.36 21.13
CA ILE A 58 -18.81 2.30 21.68
C ILE A 58 -18.86 2.39 23.20
N TRP A 59 -19.10 1.25 23.84
CA TRP A 59 -19.05 1.13 25.29
C TRP A 59 -17.62 0.80 25.72
N ILE A 60 -16.99 1.73 26.43
CA ILE A 60 -15.70 1.53 27.08
C ILE A 60 -15.95 1.02 28.49
N LEU A 61 -15.30 -0.08 28.86
CA LEU A 61 -15.48 -0.79 30.13
C LEU A 61 -16.94 -1.19 30.42
N GLY A 62 -17.80 -1.24 29.39
CA GLY A 62 -19.23 -1.53 29.53
C GLY A 62 -20.07 -0.41 30.16
N VAL A 63 -19.48 0.74 30.52
CA VAL A 63 -20.18 1.78 31.29
C VAL A 63 -20.19 3.14 30.59
N VAL A 64 -19.14 3.49 29.85
CA VAL A 64 -19.01 4.82 29.24
C VAL A 64 -19.33 4.74 27.74
N PRO A 65 -20.47 5.28 27.28
CA PRO A 65 -20.76 5.38 25.86
C PRO A 65 -19.97 6.54 25.26
N LEU A 66 -19.03 6.24 24.37
CA LEU A 66 -18.38 7.22 23.52
C LEU A 66 -18.94 7.17 22.10
N PRO A 67 -18.97 8.29 21.36
CA PRO A 67 -19.35 8.27 19.95
C PRO A 67 -18.44 7.35 19.14
N ALA A 68 -19.04 6.38 18.46
CA ALA A 68 -18.39 5.56 17.42
C ALA A 68 -18.37 6.32 16.08
N PHE A 69 -17.95 5.67 14.99
CA PHE A 69 -17.79 6.36 13.70
C PHE A 69 -19.08 7.03 13.22
N LYS A 70 -20.25 6.37 13.26
CA LYS A 70 -21.52 6.98 12.81
C LYS A 70 -21.89 8.19 13.68
N GLY A 71 -21.69 8.09 15.00
CA GLY A 71 -21.92 9.17 15.94
C GLY A 71 -21.01 10.37 15.67
N LEU A 72 -19.71 10.13 15.48
CA LEU A 72 -18.75 11.17 15.10
C LEU A 72 -19.05 11.76 13.72
N ALA A 73 -19.47 10.96 12.75
CA ALA A 73 -19.85 11.41 11.41
C ALA A 73 -21.06 12.35 11.44
N LEU A 74 -22.06 12.06 12.28
CA LEU A 74 -23.20 12.96 12.49
C LEU A 74 -22.76 14.29 13.13
N LEU A 75 -21.94 14.24 14.18
CA LEU A 75 -21.40 15.45 14.82
C LEU A 75 -20.55 16.28 13.85
N ALA A 76 -19.76 15.61 13.00
CA ALA A 76 -18.99 16.26 11.95
C ALA A 76 -19.86 16.86 10.87
N ALA A 77 -20.94 16.21 10.45
CA ALA A 77 -21.89 16.76 9.50
C ALA A 77 -22.53 18.05 10.04
N VAL A 78 -22.92 18.07 11.32
CA VAL A 78 -23.43 19.27 12.00
C VAL A 78 -22.36 20.37 12.06
N ASN A 79 -21.11 20.03 12.39
CA ASN A 79 -20.00 20.99 12.41
C ASN A 79 -19.72 21.61 11.03
N VAL A 80 -19.69 20.78 9.98
CA VAL A 80 -19.45 21.23 8.60
C VAL A 80 -20.60 22.10 8.10
N ALA A 81 -21.86 21.69 8.32
CA ALA A 81 -23.03 22.47 7.95
C ALA A 81 -23.06 23.83 8.67
N ALA A 82 -22.80 23.85 9.98
CA ALA A 82 -22.70 25.10 10.74
C ALA A 82 -21.52 25.97 10.27
N SER A 83 -20.38 25.37 9.94
CA SER A 83 -19.23 26.09 9.37
C SER A 83 -19.58 26.74 8.02
N LEU A 84 -20.24 26.01 7.12
CA LEU A 84 -20.70 26.55 5.84
C LEU A 84 -21.66 27.72 6.05
N ALA A 85 -22.64 27.58 6.95
CA ALA A 85 -23.62 28.65 7.20
C ALA A 85 -23.01 29.92 7.81
N PHE A 86 -22.11 29.77 8.80
CA PHE A 86 -21.75 30.88 9.70
C PHE A 86 -20.27 31.28 9.72
N ARG A 87 -19.35 30.39 9.35
CA ARG A 87 -17.89 30.62 9.51
C ARG A 87 -17.17 30.85 8.19
N MET A 88 -17.54 30.11 7.14
CA MET A 88 -16.75 30.09 5.91
C MET A 88 -16.79 31.42 5.15
N PRO A 89 -15.64 31.92 4.69
CA PRO A 89 -15.59 33.17 3.96
C PRO A 89 -16.32 33.03 2.63
N ARG A 90 -17.24 33.96 2.34
CA ARG A 90 -18.04 33.97 1.10
C ARG A 90 -17.23 34.53 -0.08
N GLY A 91 -17.74 34.32 -1.29
CA GLY A 91 -17.19 34.86 -2.54
C GLY A 91 -16.42 33.84 -3.38
N LEU A 92 -16.32 34.15 -4.69
CA LEU A 92 -15.74 33.25 -5.70
C LEU A 92 -14.30 32.84 -5.40
N LYS A 93 -13.54 33.68 -4.68
CA LYS A 93 -12.16 33.38 -4.27
C LYS A 93 -12.06 32.16 -3.34
N ASN A 94 -13.15 31.81 -2.66
CA ASN A 94 -13.22 30.67 -1.74
C ASN A 94 -14.12 29.55 -2.26
N ALA A 95 -14.63 29.64 -3.49
CA ALA A 95 -15.57 28.67 -4.05
C ALA A 95 -15.04 27.23 -4.02
N GLY A 96 -13.75 27.03 -4.31
CA GLY A 96 -13.13 25.71 -4.20
C GLY A 96 -13.12 25.15 -2.77
N LEU A 97 -12.89 26.00 -1.76
CA LEU A 97 -12.92 25.61 -0.36
C LEU A 97 -14.33 25.20 0.07
N TRP A 98 -15.33 25.96 -0.35
CA TRP A 98 -16.75 25.64 -0.13
C TRP A 98 -17.12 24.30 -0.75
N LEU A 99 -16.74 24.07 -2.01
CA LEU A 99 -17.08 22.86 -2.73
C LEU A 99 -16.47 21.61 -2.09
N MET A 100 -15.23 21.67 -1.60
CA MET A 100 -14.62 20.57 -0.84
C MET A 100 -15.36 20.25 0.47
N HIS A 101 -15.89 21.25 1.17
CA HIS A 101 -16.63 21.03 2.41
C HIS A 101 -18.07 20.58 2.18
N ILE A 102 -18.70 21.06 1.09
CA ILE A 102 -20.00 20.53 0.63
C ILE A 102 -19.84 19.06 0.25
N ALA A 103 -18.77 18.70 -0.46
CA ALA A 103 -18.46 17.31 -0.75
C ALA A 103 -18.39 16.50 0.55
N LEU A 104 -17.60 16.93 1.53
CA LEU A 104 -17.49 16.25 2.82
C LEU A 104 -18.85 16.11 3.53
N LEU A 105 -19.72 17.12 3.46
CA LEU A 105 -21.06 17.04 4.02
C LEU A 105 -21.91 15.97 3.33
N VAL A 106 -21.86 15.90 1.99
CA VAL A 106 -22.53 14.85 1.19
C VAL A 106 -22.03 13.46 1.62
N LEU A 107 -20.72 13.29 1.79
CA LEU A 107 -20.14 12.03 2.23
C LEU A 107 -20.61 11.62 3.63
N LEU A 108 -20.58 12.54 4.59
CA LEU A 108 -20.93 12.25 5.98
C LEU A 108 -22.42 11.94 6.14
N VAL A 109 -23.29 12.76 5.54
CA VAL A 109 -24.75 12.56 5.63
C VAL A 109 -25.18 11.35 4.81
N GLY A 110 -24.71 11.26 3.56
CA GLY A 110 -25.05 10.18 2.65
C GLY A 110 -24.47 8.84 3.09
N GLY A 111 -23.28 8.83 3.69
CA GLY A 111 -22.65 7.61 4.23
C GLY A 111 -23.41 7.05 5.43
N VAL A 112 -23.80 7.91 6.39
CA VAL A 112 -24.63 7.49 7.53
C VAL A 112 -26.00 7.02 7.03
N ALA A 113 -26.69 7.80 6.20
CA ALA A 113 -27.98 7.40 5.64
C ALA A 113 -27.90 6.09 4.84
N GLY A 114 -26.86 5.93 4.01
CA GLY A 114 -26.60 4.72 3.24
C GLY A 114 -26.44 3.51 4.14
N SER A 115 -25.68 3.64 5.24
CA SER A 115 -25.49 2.54 6.19
C SER A 115 -26.76 2.10 6.93
N GLU A 116 -27.79 2.95 7.02
CA GLU A 116 -29.08 2.60 7.65
C GLU A 116 -30.10 2.03 6.65
N ILE A 117 -29.98 2.41 5.37
CA ILE A 117 -30.89 1.99 4.30
C ILE A 117 -30.40 0.70 3.64
N LYS A 118 -29.08 0.48 3.60
CA LYS A 118 -28.45 -0.66 2.94
C LYS A 118 -28.99 -1.98 3.52
N ARG A 119 -29.35 -2.91 2.64
CA ARG A 119 -29.78 -4.27 3.01
C ARG A 119 -28.92 -5.29 2.30
N GLU A 120 -28.58 -6.36 3.01
CA GLU A 120 -27.84 -7.51 2.48
C GLU A 120 -28.71 -8.76 2.55
N TYR A 121 -28.70 -9.53 1.46
CA TYR A 121 -29.45 -10.77 1.34
C TYR A 121 -28.55 -11.90 0.86
N ASN A 122 -28.63 -13.07 1.48
CA ASN A 122 -27.94 -14.27 1.02
C ASN A 122 -28.87 -15.06 0.09
N GLY A 123 -28.38 -15.38 -1.10
CA GLY A 123 -29.10 -16.13 -2.13
C GLY A 123 -28.60 -17.57 -2.22
N PHE A 124 -29.50 -18.53 -2.42
CA PHE A 124 -29.15 -19.92 -2.68
C PHE A 124 -29.88 -20.42 -3.93
N ALA A 125 -29.16 -21.12 -4.80
CA ALA A 125 -29.73 -21.79 -5.96
C ALA A 125 -29.22 -23.23 -6.03
N THR A 126 -30.15 -24.18 -6.12
CA THR A 126 -29.83 -25.60 -6.32
C THR A 126 -29.47 -25.79 -7.80
N MET A 127 -28.28 -26.30 -8.11
CA MET A 127 -27.90 -26.60 -9.49
C MET A 127 -28.61 -27.90 -9.92
N LEU A 128 -29.49 -27.84 -10.93
CA LEU A 128 -30.07 -29.02 -11.58
C LEU A 128 -29.18 -29.42 -12.77
N PRO A 129 -28.47 -30.58 -12.71
CA PRO A 129 -27.51 -30.98 -13.73
C PRO A 129 -28.10 -31.16 -15.14
N SER A 130 -29.41 -31.32 -15.27
CA SER A 130 -30.07 -31.73 -16.52
C SER A 130 -30.40 -30.60 -17.51
N LYS A 131 -30.26 -29.31 -17.13
CA LYS A 131 -30.73 -28.19 -17.99
C LYS A 131 -29.73 -27.05 -18.20
N ASN A 132 -28.57 -27.06 -17.55
CA ASN A 132 -27.57 -25.97 -17.62
C ASN A 132 -28.17 -24.55 -17.47
N ARG A 133 -29.22 -24.42 -16.65
CA ARG A 133 -29.90 -23.16 -16.29
C ARG A 133 -30.08 -23.08 -14.79
N ILE A 134 -29.90 -21.89 -14.23
CA ILE A 134 -30.18 -21.57 -12.83
C ILE A 134 -31.69 -21.34 -12.71
N GLU A 135 -32.41 -22.18 -11.96
CA GLU A 135 -33.79 -21.89 -11.55
C GLU A 135 -33.79 -21.16 -10.21
N ASN A 136 -34.50 -20.01 -10.16
CA ASN A 136 -34.96 -19.31 -8.97
C ASN A 136 -33.99 -19.22 -7.77
N VAL A 137 -33.10 -18.21 -7.79
CA VAL A 137 -32.29 -17.85 -6.62
C VAL A 137 -33.20 -17.38 -5.48
N LYS A 138 -33.22 -18.11 -4.35
CA LYS A 138 -33.96 -17.71 -3.16
C LYS A 138 -33.10 -16.85 -2.26
N PHE A 139 -33.53 -15.62 -2.00
CA PHE A 139 -32.83 -14.68 -1.13
C PHE A 139 -33.42 -14.64 0.28
N PHE A 140 -32.55 -14.58 1.28
CA PHE A 140 -32.85 -14.55 2.70
C PHE A 140 -32.18 -13.32 3.32
N GLU A 141 -32.89 -12.60 4.18
CA GLU A 141 -32.34 -11.43 4.86
C GLU A 141 -31.26 -11.88 5.86
N VAL A 142 -30.14 -11.15 5.90
CA VAL A 142 -29.07 -11.38 6.86
C VAL A 142 -29.40 -10.59 8.13
N SER A 143 -30.19 -11.17 9.04
CA SER A 143 -30.31 -10.60 10.40
C SER A 143 -29.22 -11.18 11.29
N ASP A 144 -28.56 -10.32 12.07
CA ASP A 144 -27.49 -10.70 13.00
C ASP A 144 -27.90 -11.87 13.89
N SER A 145 -27.13 -12.94 13.80
CA SER A 145 -27.23 -14.19 14.58
C SER A 145 -28.54 -15.00 14.43
N LEU A 146 -28.44 -16.15 13.74
CA LEU A 146 -29.29 -17.34 13.89
C LEU A 146 -30.76 -17.27 13.40
N ARG A 147 -31.22 -16.21 12.73
CA ARG A 147 -32.57 -16.18 12.13
C ARG A 147 -32.53 -15.95 10.63
N LEU A 148 -32.53 -17.05 9.85
CA LEU A 148 -32.87 -17.01 8.43
C LEU A 148 -34.39 -16.92 8.31
N ALA A 149 -34.96 -15.71 8.28
CA ALA A 149 -36.34 -15.56 7.87
C ALA A 149 -36.40 -15.65 6.33
N PRO A 150 -37.16 -16.60 5.73
CA PRO A 150 -37.43 -16.55 4.31
C PRO A 150 -38.11 -15.22 3.99
N VAL A 151 -37.63 -14.51 2.96
CA VAL A 151 -38.39 -13.41 2.39
C VAL A 151 -39.69 -14.05 1.87
N ARG A 152 -40.82 -13.82 2.57
CA ARG A 152 -42.12 -14.40 2.21
C ARG A 152 -42.37 -14.15 0.72
N GLU A 153 -42.78 -15.19 -0.01
CA GLU A 153 -43.17 -15.21 -1.43
C GLU A 153 -44.36 -14.28 -1.73
N GLY A 154 -44.17 -12.98 -1.50
CA GLY A 154 -45.16 -11.92 -1.68
C GLY A 154 -44.53 -10.58 -2.08
N ARG A 155 -43.20 -10.48 -2.15
CA ARG A 155 -42.52 -9.45 -2.93
C ARG A 155 -41.63 -10.15 -3.93
N ARG A 156 -42.11 -10.26 -5.18
CA ARG A 156 -41.27 -10.57 -6.34
C ARG A 156 -40.08 -9.62 -6.31
N ILE A 157 -38.91 -10.11 -5.89
CA ILE A 157 -37.64 -9.35 -5.95
C ILE A 157 -37.29 -9.03 -7.42
N LEU A 158 -37.92 -9.72 -8.37
CA LEU A 158 -37.69 -9.60 -9.80
C LEU A 158 -38.61 -8.60 -10.53
N GLU A 159 -39.62 -8.02 -9.88
CA GLU A 159 -40.54 -7.09 -10.55
C GLU A 159 -40.89 -5.93 -9.62
N ASN A 160 -39.99 -4.94 -9.54
CA ASN A 160 -40.31 -3.51 -9.58
C ASN A 160 -39.07 -2.68 -9.22
N HIS A 161 -38.46 -2.06 -10.24
CA HIS A 161 -37.78 -0.74 -10.23
C HIS A 161 -36.61 -0.45 -9.27
N TRP A 162 -36.10 -1.39 -8.46
CA TRP A 162 -34.95 -1.14 -7.59
C TRP A 162 -33.70 -1.90 -8.08
N PRO A 163 -32.53 -1.24 -8.26
CA PRO A 163 -31.31 -1.91 -8.68
C PRO A 163 -30.71 -2.69 -7.50
N TYR A 164 -30.96 -4.00 -7.46
CA TYR A 164 -30.22 -4.91 -6.59
C TYR A 164 -28.96 -5.38 -7.33
N TYR A 165 -27.81 -5.38 -6.64
CA TYR A 165 -26.57 -5.94 -7.18
C TYR A 165 -26.41 -7.36 -6.66
N VAL A 166 -26.40 -8.36 -7.56
CA VAL A 166 -26.26 -9.78 -7.21
C VAL A 166 -24.84 -10.24 -7.53
N GLN A 167 -24.15 -10.78 -6.53
CA GLN A 167 -22.80 -11.31 -6.63
C GLN A 167 -22.80 -12.83 -6.39
N TYR A 168 -22.19 -13.59 -7.29
CA TYR A 168 -21.97 -15.03 -7.10
C TYR A 168 -20.81 -15.25 -6.10
N ARG A 169 -20.98 -16.19 -5.17
CA ARG A 169 -20.04 -16.47 -4.07
C ARG A 169 -19.39 -17.85 -4.12
N GLY A 170 -19.75 -18.69 -5.09
CA GLY A 170 -19.22 -20.05 -5.22
C GLY A 170 -20.27 -21.12 -4.98
N ASN A 171 -19.83 -22.38 -4.92
CA ASN A 171 -20.68 -23.54 -4.67
C ASN A 171 -20.30 -24.17 -3.33
N VAL A 172 -21.30 -24.59 -2.55
CA VAL A 172 -21.11 -25.37 -1.32
C VAL A 172 -21.64 -26.78 -1.55
N ASP A 173 -20.82 -27.76 -1.19
CA ASP A 173 -21.22 -29.16 -1.16
C ASP A 173 -22.05 -29.40 0.11
N MET A 174 -23.35 -29.66 -0.05
CA MET A 174 -24.26 -29.94 1.06
C MET A 174 -24.30 -31.44 1.39
N GLU A 175 -24.21 -32.28 0.36
CA GLU A 175 -24.16 -33.75 0.41
C GLU A 175 -23.21 -34.24 -0.69
N PRO A 176 -22.70 -35.49 -0.63
CA PRO A 176 -22.06 -36.11 -1.78
C PRO A 176 -23.01 -36.00 -2.99
N ASP A 177 -22.53 -35.37 -4.06
CA ASP A 177 -23.25 -35.12 -5.33
C ASP A 177 -24.28 -33.96 -5.36
N LYS A 178 -24.46 -33.17 -4.28
CA LYS A 178 -25.33 -31.97 -4.30
C LYS A 178 -24.57 -30.69 -4.02
N LYS A 179 -24.41 -29.88 -5.08
CA LYS A 179 -23.82 -28.53 -5.02
C LYS A 179 -24.90 -27.45 -5.01
N VAL A 180 -24.79 -26.52 -4.07
CA VAL A 180 -25.65 -25.34 -3.99
C VAL A 180 -24.82 -24.11 -4.35
N ALA A 181 -25.27 -23.36 -5.36
CA ALA A 181 -24.69 -22.08 -5.74
C ALA A 181 -25.12 -21.00 -4.73
N MET A 182 -24.14 -20.31 -4.14
CA MET A 182 -24.37 -19.18 -3.24
C MET A 182 -24.29 -17.85 -3.99
N TYR A 183 -25.20 -16.96 -3.66
CA TYR A 183 -25.27 -15.59 -4.14
C TYR A 183 -25.37 -14.63 -2.97
N LYS A 184 -25.03 -13.36 -3.18
CA LYS A 184 -25.30 -12.28 -2.24
C LYS A 184 -25.91 -11.11 -3.01
N ALA A 185 -27.07 -10.62 -2.57
CA ALA A 185 -27.70 -9.45 -3.15
C ALA A 185 -27.58 -8.25 -2.19
N PHE A 186 -27.21 -7.11 -2.74
CA PHE A 186 -27.12 -5.85 -2.02
C PHE A 186 -28.14 -4.87 -2.56
N TYR A 187 -28.90 -4.27 -1.66
CA TYR A 187 -29.70 -3.09 -1.93
C TYR A 187 -28.99 -1.88 -1.33
N ASP A 188 -28.49 -1.00 -2.19
CA ASP A 188 -27.81 0.24 -1.78
C ASP A 188 -28.21 1.39 -2.71
N PRO A 189 -29.29 2.13 -2.40
CA PRO A 189 -29.74 3.25 -3.23
C PRO A 189 -28.81 4.47 -3.15
N LEU A 190 -27.84 4.48 -2.22
CA LEU A 190 -26.89 5.56 -2.00
C LEU A 190 -25.45 5.17 -2.39
N HIS A 191 -25.28 4.10 -3.16
CA HIS A 191 -23.99 3.62 -3.68
C HIS A 191 -23.22 4.70 -4.46
N PHE A 192 -23.91 5.68 -5.06
CA PHE A 192 -23.30 6.81 -5.77
C PHE A 192 -22.67 7.88 -4.86
N VAL A 193 -22.94 7.89 -3.55
CA VAL A 193 -22.50 8.96 -2.62
C VAL A 193 -20.97 9.14 -2.59
N PRO A 194 -20.14 8.08 -2.45
CA PRO A 194 -18.69 8.23 -2.46
C PRO A 194 -18.15 8.76 -3.80
N TYR A 195 -18.80 8.42 -4.91
CA TYR A 195 -18.47 8.95 -6.23
C TYR A 195 -18.81 10.44 -6.35
N ALA A 196 -19.99 10.85 -5.88
CA ALA A 196 -20.37 12.26 -5.82
C ALA A 196 -19.40 13.07 -4.95
N PHE A 197 -19.00 12.54 -3.79
CA PHE A 197 -17.96 13.12 -2.96
C PHE A 197 -16.65 13.30 -3.74
N THR A 198 -16.21 12.26 -4.42
CA THR A 198 -14.95 12.26 -5.18
C THR A 198 -14.94 13.35 -6.25
N VAL A 199 -15.99 13.43 -7.07
CA VAL A 199 -16.10 14.44 -8.13
C VAL A 199 -16.13 15.85 -7.56
N LEU A 200 -16.99 16.12 -6.56
CA LEU A 200 -17.11 17.44 -5.95
C LEU A 200 -15.82 17.87 -5.25
N PHE A 201 -15.16 16.97 -4.54
CA PHE A 201 -13.91 17.26 -3.85
C PHE A 201 -12.80 17.61 -4.84
N LEU A 202 -12.63 16.82 -5.90
CA LEU A 202 -11.61 17.05 -6.94
C LEU A 202 -11.85 18.38 -7.67
N LEU A 203 -13.10 18.66 -8.05
CA LEU A 203 -13.48 19.94 -8.65
C LEU A 203 -13.18 21.11 -7.68
N GLY A 204 -13.48 20.93 -6.39
CA GLY A 204 -13.21 21.92 -5.36
C GLY A 204 -11.72 22.20 -5.18
N ALA A 205 -10.91 21.15 -5.13
CA ALA A 205 -9.46 21.24 -5.04
C ALA A 205 -8.85 21.94 -6.27
N ALA A 206 -9.28 21.55 -7.48
CA ALA A 206 -8.85 22.15 -8.73
C ALA A 206 -9.22 23.64 -8.81
N LEU A 207 -10.45 24.00 -8.41
CA LEU A 207 -10.91 25.38 -8.37
C LEU A 207 -10.14 26.20 -7.33
N HIS A 208 -9.89 25.63 -6.14
CA HIS A 208 -9.10 26.28 -5.09
C HIS A 208 -7.68 26.59 -5.58
N TYR A 209 -7.05 25.62 -6.25
CA TYR A 209 -5.74 25.78 -6.86
C TYR A 209 -5.75 26.85 -7.96
N ALA A 210 -6.67 26.77 -8.92
CA ALA A 210 -6.76 27.70 -10.04
C ALA A 210 -6.92 29.15 -9.58
N VAL A 211 -7.77 29.39 -8.58
CA VAL A 211 -8.03 30.72 -8.01
C VAL A 211 -6.81 31.25 -7.25
N LYS A 212 -6.16 30.44 -6.42
CA LYS A 212 -4.98 30.85 -5.64
C LYS A 212 -3.74 31.07 -6.50
N VAL A 213 -3.54 30.25 -7.53
CA VAL A 213 -2.38 30.37 -8.44
C VAL A 213 -2.55 31.53 -9.42
N ARG A 214 -3.75 31.74 -10.00
CA ARG A 214 -4.01 32.91 -10.85
C ARG A 214 -3.95 34.23 -10.08
N GLY A 215 -4.30 34.24 -8.79
CA GLY A 215 -4.15 35.42 -7.94
C GLY A 215 -2.70 35.84 -7.64
N SER A 216 -1.70 35.04 -8.05
CA SER A 216 -0.29 35.20 -7.65
C SER A 216 0.70 35.42 -8.81
N ARG A 217 0.26 35.58 -10.07
CA ARG A 217 1.20 35.79 -11.20
C ARG A 217 0.91 37.07 -12.00
N LYS A 218 1.72 38.12 -11.73
CA LYS A 218 2.60 38.67 -12.77
C LYS A 218 3.85 37.76 -12.79
N SER A 219 4.21 37.28 -13.98
CA SER A 219 5.42 36.50 -14.31
C SER A 219 5.32 34.97 -14.37
N SER A 220 5.31 34.55 -15.65
CA SER A 220 6.04 33.49 -16.34
C SER A 220 5.93 32.01 -15.94
N SER A 221 5.58 31.27 -17.01
CA SER A 221 5.91 29.89 -17.35
C SER A 221 5.35 28.78 -16.45
N CYS A 222 4.41 28.05 -17.03
CA CYS A 222 3.95 26.75 -16.58
C CYS A 222 5.01 25.70 -16.95
N VAL A 223 5.99 25.51 -16.07
CA VAL A 223 7.05 24.49 -16.21
C VAL A 223 6.57 23.14 -15.66
N ALA A 224 5.65 23.13 -14.69
CA ALA A 224 5.14 21.92 -14.04
C ALA A 224 4.36 20.99 -14.99
N THR A 225 3.57 21.54 -15.93
CA THR A 225 2.82 20.73 -16.91
C THR A 225 3.72 20.18 -18.03
N LYS A 226 4.85 20.84 -18.31
CA LYS A 226 5.81 20.39 -19.33
C LYS A 226 6.72 19.27 -18.82
N ILE A 227 7.03 19.24 -17.51
CA ILE A 227 7.87 18.19 -16.91
C ILE A 227 7.11 16.86 -16.80
N VAL A 228 5.81 16.88 -16.46
CA VAL A 228 4.98 15.65 -16.43
C VAL A 228 4.83 15.05 -17.83
N ALA A 229 4.73 15.89 -18.87
CA ALA A 229 4.72 15.44 -20.26
C ALA A 229 6.09 14.92 -20.75
N LEU A 230 7.20 15.50 -20.28
CA LEU A 230 8.56 15.06 -20.65
C LEU A 230 8.97 13.74 -19.99
N VAL A 231 8.54 13.49 -18.76
CA VAL A 231 8.76 12.19 -18.08
C VAL A 231 7.88 11.10 -18.72
N ALA A 232 6.66 11.45 -19.14
CA ALA A 232 5.80 10.54 -19.90
C ALA A 232 6.34 10.23 -21.32
N LEU A 233 6.95 11.21 -22.01
CA LEU A 233 7.59 11.01 -23.31
C LEU A 233 8.94 10.27 -23.21
N ALA A 234 9.72 10.47 -22.14
CA ALA A 234 10.97 9.74 -21.92
C ALA A 234 10.75 8.24 -21.62
N MET A 235 9.59 7.89 -21.06
CA MET A 235 9.16 6.50 -20.89
C MET A 235 8.75 5.81 -22.21
N LEU A 236 8.51 6.58 -23.27
CA LEU A 236 8.10 6.09 -24.60
C LEU A 236 9.25 6.02 -25.62
N ALA A 237 10.47 6.43 -25.23
CA ALA A 237 11.61 6.53 -26.13
C ALA A 237 12.82 5.73 -25.59
N LEU A 238 12.70 4.40 -25.56
CA LEU A 238 13.87 3.52 -25.53
C LEU A 238 13.94 2.76 -26.86
N PRO A 239 15.01 2.94 -27.66
CA PRO A 239 15.21 2.17 -28.87
C PRO A 239 15.58 0.73 -28.51
N THR A 240 14.70 -0.21 -28.85
CA THR A 240 14.99 -1.65 -28.85
C THR A 240 15.73 -1.98 -30.13
N ASN A 241 17.06 -2.05 -30.09
CA ASN A 241 17.84 -2.84 -31.05
C ASN A 241 19.21 -3.15 -30.46
N VAL A 242 19.32 -4.31 -29.84
CA VAL A 242 20.60 -4.97 -29.58
C VAL A 242 20.51 -6.32 -30.26
N ARG A 243 21.27 -6.48 -31.35
CA ARG A 243 21.55 -7.79 -31.96
C ARG A 243 22.39 -8.59 -30.98
N ALA A 244 21.97 -9.82 -30.71
CA ALA A 244 22.80 -10.82 -30.05
C ALA A 244 23.20 -11.85 -31.11
N ASP A 245 24.50 -12.11 -31.22
CA ASP A 245 25.09 -13.07 -32.14
C ASP A 245 24.77 -14.52 -31.72
N GLU A 246 24.75 -15.42 -32.71
CA GLU A 246 24.51 -16.85 -32.57
C GLU A 246 25.72 -17.56 -31.92
N ILE A 247 25.44 -18.52 -31.02
CA ILE A 247 26.40 -19.56 -30.61
C ILE A 247 25.74 -20.93 -30.80
N PRO A 248 26.43 -21.93 -31.38
CA PRO A 248 25.83 -23.18 -31.84
C PRO A 248 25.69 -24.25 -30.75
N SER A 249 25.09 -25.34 -31.20
CA SER A 249 24.39 -26.38 -30.49
C SER A 249 25.25 -27.53 -29.94
N ASP A 250 24.62 -28.22 -28.98
CA ASP A 250 24.73 -29.64 -28.64
C ASP A 250 25.60 -30.09 -27.45
N ALA A 251 24.96 -30.95 -26.64
CA ALA A 251 25.48 -31.88 -25.63
C ALA A 251 25.67 -31.40 -24.17
N LEU A 252 24.58 -31.33 -23.38
CA LEU A 252 24.40 -31.91 -22.02
C LEU A 252 23.11 -31.37 -21.37
N ILE A 253 21.93 -31.88 -21.75
CA ILE A 253 20.64 -31.16 -21.60
C ILE A 253 20.15 -30.91 -20.15
N TRP A 254 20.77 -31.49 -19.10
CA TRP A 254 20.27 -31.29 -17.72
C TRP A 254 21.28 -30.77 -16.69
N PHE A 255 22.59 -30.91 -16.90
CA PHE A 255 23.60 -30.17 -16.12
C PHE A 255 23.88 -28.76 -16.67
N SER A 256 23.17 -28.34 -17.73
CA SER A 256 23.39 -27.08 -18.47
C SER A 256 22.14 -26.20 -18.58
N VAL A 257 21.18 -26.32 -17.66
CA VAL A 257 20.06 -25.36 -17.59
C VAL A 257 20.62 -24.01 -17.13
N GLY A 258 21.13 -23.24 -18.08
CA GLY A 258 21.63 -21.91 -17.86
C GLY A 258 20.52 -21.02 -17.32
N ARG A 259 20.92 -19.93 -16.66
CA ARG A 259 19.99 -18.92 -16.13
C ARG A 259 19.00 -18.39 -17.18
N GLU A 260 19.37 -18.45 -18.45
CA GLU A 260 18.64 -17.90 -19.60
C GLU A 260 17.73 -18.93 -20.27
N THR A 261 17.78 -20.20 -19.85
CA THR A 261 17.01 -21.27 -20.49
C THR A 261 15.51 -20.98 -20.36
N PRO A 262 14.75 -20.93 -21.48
CA PRO A 262 13.32 -20.73 -21.43
C PRO A 262 12.61 -21.97 -20.91
N VAL A 263 11.76 -21.76 -19.92
CA VAL A 263 10.92 -22.81 -19.33
C VAL A 263 9.45 -22.40 -19.37
N ILE A 264 8.57 -23.38 -19.57
CA ILE A 264 7.12 -23.20 -19.43
C ILE A 264 6.72 -23.69 -18.05
N VAL A 265 6.05 -22.83 -17.30
CA VAL A 265 5.52 -23.08 -15.96
C VAL A 265 4.05 -22.70 -16.01
N GLU A 266 3.16 -23.67 -15.77
CA GLU A 266 1.70 -23.43 -15.79
C GLU A 266 1.18 -22.77 -17.08
N GLY A 267 1.82 -23.08 -18.22
CA GLY A 267 1.47 -22.51 -19.54
C GLY A 267 2.08 -21.14 -19.83
N GLU A 268 2.83 -20.54 -18.90
CA GLU A 268 3.56 -19.29 -19.11
C GLU A 268 5.05 -19.51 -19.33
N LEU A 269 5.60 -18.79 -20.31
CA LEU A 269 7.02 -18.81 -20.64
C LEU A 269 7.82 -17.81 -19.80
N ARG A 270 8.90 -18.27 -19.15
CA ARG A 270 9.83 -17.44 -18.36
C ARG A 270 11.27 -17.98 -18.36
N PRO A 271 12.29 -17.17 -18.02
CA PRO A 271 13.65 -17.68 -17.83
C PRO A 271 13.72 -18.61 -16.62
N PHE A 272 14.60 -19.62 -16.67
CA PHE A 272 14.80 -20.54 -15.56
C PHE A 272 15.25 -19.85 -14.27
N ASP A 273 16.12 -18.83 -14.33
CA ASP A 273 16.55 -18.06 -13.15
C ASP A 273 15.36 -17.41 -12.43
N SER A 274 14.43 -16.84 -13.20
CA SER A 274 13.24 -16.18 -12.67
C SER A 274 12.27 -17.18 -12.04
N PHE A 275 12.06 -18.32 -12.71
CA PHE A 275 11.28 -19.42 -12.13
C PHE A 275 11.89 -19.89 -10.81
N ALA A 276 13.20 -20.18 -10.79
CA ALA A 276 13.86 -20.70 -9.60
C ALA A 276 13.82 -19.70 -8.44
N ARG A 277 14.06 -18.41 -8.71
CA ARG A 277 13.94 -17.34 -7.70
C ARG A 277 12.52 -17.25 -7.15
N GLY A 278 11.51 -17.33 -8.02
CA GLY A 278 10.12 -17.33 -7.61
C GLY A 278 9.80 -18.55 -6.73
N PHE A 279 10.13 -19.74 -7.21
CA PHE A 279 9.97 -20.98 -6.44
C PHE A 279 10.56 -20.89 -5.03
N LEU A 280 11.82 -20.45 -4.90
CA LEU A 280 12.45 -20.33 -3.58
C LEU A 280 11.81 -19.22 -2.72
N ASP A 281 11.33 -18.14 -3.34
CA ASP A 281 10.58 -17.07 -2.67
C ASP A 281 9.24 -17.59 -2.13
N ASP A 282 8.52 -18.43 -2.88
CA ASP A 282 7.26 -19.02 -2.42
C ASP A 282 7.47 -19.96 -1.23
N LEU A 283 8.52 -20.80 -1.27
CA LEU A 283 8.83 -21.71 -0.17
C LEU A 283 9.35 -20.98 1.08
N SER A 284 10.32 -20.08 0.90
CA SER A 284 11.17 -19.58 1.98
C SER A 284 11.05 -18.06 2.24
N GLY A 285 10.40 -17.32 1.34
CA GLY A 285 10.39 -15.86 1.31
C GLY A 285 11.77 -15.28 1.02
N ARG A 286 12.62 -15.98 0.26
CA ARG A 286 13.98 -15.58 -0.11
C ARG A 286 14.35 -16.09 -1.50
N VAL A 287 15.27 -15.39 -2.15
CA VAL A 287 15.83 -15.78 -3.48
C VAL A 287 17.18 -16.50 -3.39
N THR A 288 17.70 -16.70 -2.18
CA THR A 288 18.94 -17.45 -1.92
C THR A 288 18.81 -18.22 -0.61
N TYR A 289 19.37 -19.43 -0.57
CA TYR A 289 19.49 -20.23 0.64
C TYR A 289 20.84 -19.97 1.31
N LYS A 290 20.86 -19.79 2.64
CA LYS A 290 22.11 -19.71 3.42
C LYS A 290 22.25 -21.05 4.14
N CYS A 291 23.29 -21.80 3.82
CA CYS A 291 23.53 -23.11 4.42
C CYS A 291 23.76 -22.98 5.93
N ARG A 292 23.18 -23.92 6.68
CA ARG A 292 23.33 -24.10 8.12
C ARG A 292 24.51 -25.05 8.39
N GLU A 293 24.97 -25.09 9.64
CA GLU A 293 26.11 -25.93 10.03
C GLU A 293 25.92 -27.42 9.72
N ASN A 294 24.68 -27.91 9.74
CA ASN A 294 24.35 -29.32 9.47
C ASN A 294 23.96 -29.59 7.99
N ASP A 295 23.98 -28.57 7.13
CA ASP A 295 23.62 -28.76 5.72
C ASP A 295 24.82 -29.31 4.93
N PHE A 296 24.55 -30.02 3.84
CA PHE A 296 25.61 -30.55 2.96
C PHE A 296 26.34 -29.49 2.11
N CYS A 297 25.98 -28.22 2.27
CA CYS A 297 26.47 -27.10 1.47
C CYS A 297 27.09 -26.03 2.35
N GLU A 298 27.92 -25.16 1.75
CA GLU A 298 28.53 -24.03 2.45
C GLU A 298 28.19 -22.70 1.78
N GLY A 299 28.05 -21.66 2.59
CA GLY A 299 27.83 -20.30 2.11
C GLY A 299 26.39 -20.02 1.65
N LYS A 300 26.26 -19.18 0.62
CA LYS A 300 24.97 -18.76 0.06
C LYS A 300 24.76 -19.40 -1.30
N ILE A 301 23.67 -20.14 -1.43
CA ILE A 301 23.31 -20.89 -2.63
C ILE A 301 22.20 -20.14 -3.40
N PRO A 302 22.43 -19.79 -4.67
CA PRO A 302 21.40 -19.28 -5.57
C PRO A 302 20.21 -20.24 -5.74
N ALA A 303 19.02 -19.69 -5.96
CA ALA A 303 17.80 -20.48 -6.13
C ALA A 303 17.86 -21.50 -7.28
N VAL A 304 18.57 -21.17 -8.37
CA VAL A 304 18.82 -22.06 -9.52
C VAL A 304 19.39 -23.40 -9.06
N HIS A 305 20.42 -23.38 -8.22
CA HIS A 305 21.05 -24.61 -7.71
C HIS A 305 20.15 -25.36 -6.73
N ILE A 306 19.31 -24.65 -5.96
CA ILE A 306 18.33 -25.34 -5.10
C ILE A 306 17.33 -26.14 -5.93
N VAL A 307 16.81 -25.56 -7.02
CA VAL A 307 15.88 -26.27 -7.92
C VAL A 307 16.56 -27.47 -8.57
N GLU A 308 17.81 -27.32 -9.04
CA GLU A 308 18.62 -28.42 -9.57
C GLU A 308 18.80 -29.53 -8.51
N TRP A 309 19.17 -29.17 -7.28
CA TRP A 309 19.38 -30.13 -6.20
C TRP A 309 18.11 -30.85 -5.75
N ILE A 310 16.94 -30.20 -5.76
CA ILE A 310 15.68 -30.88 -5.44
C ILE A 310 15.40 -32.01 -6.44
N LYS A 311 15.73 -31.79 -7.72
CA LYS A 311 15.54 -32.79 -8.78
C LYS A 311 16.61 -33.89 -8.72
N ASP A 312 17.88 -33.49 -8.71
CA ASP A 312 19.01 -34.40 -8.95
C ASP A 312 19.61 -34.98 -7.66
N LEU A 313 19.42 -34.31 -6.52
CA LEU A 313 19.93 -34.68 -5.19
C LEU A 313 18.79 -34.72 -4.16
N SER A 314 17.61 -35.19 -4.56
CA SER A 314 16.38 -35.15 -3.75
C SER A 314 16.56 -35.70 -2.33
N GLU A 315 17.35 -36.77 -2.16
CA GLU A 315 17.63 -37.39 -0.86
C GLU A 315 18.48 -36.53 0.07
N LYS A 316 19.38 -35.69 -0.44
CA LYS A 316 20.15 -34.74 0.38
C LYS A 316 19.39 -33.44 0.60
N THR A 317 18.57 -33.05 -0.38
CA THR A 317 17.87 -31.77 -0.39
C THR A 317 16.61 -31.77 0.47
N LYS A 318 16.06 -32.95 0.79
CA LYS A 318 14.87 -33.08 1.66
C LYS A 318 15.08 -32.54 3.07
N ASP A 319 16.34 -32.51 3.53
CA ASP A 319 16.72 -32.06 4.88
C ASP A 319 17.00 -30.55 4.94
N LEU A 320 17.09 -29.87 3.78
CA LEU A 320 17.21 -28.42 3.77
C LEU A 320 15.93 -27.78 4.28
N ALA A 321 16.07 -26.87 5.24
CA ALA A 321 14.95 -26.17 5.86
C ALA A 321 14.45 -25.02 4.95
N LEU A 322 13.71 -25.40 3.90
CA LEU A 322 13.24 -24.52 2.83
C LEU A 322 11.85 -23.92 3.10
N PHE A 323 10.98 -24.63 3.83
CA PHE A 323 9.60 -24.21 4.04
C PHE A 323 9.51 -23.25 5.22
N LYS A 324 9.21 -21.98 4.94
CA LYS A 324 8.91 -21.01 5.98
C LYS A 324 7.54 -21.32 6.57
N VAL A 325 7.40 -21.27 7.89
CA VAL A 325 6.10 -21.34 8.57
C VAL A 325 5.82 -19.99 9.22
N LEU A 326 4.66 -19.40 8.93
CA LEU A 326 4.31 -18.03 9.35
C LEU A 326 3.68 -17.98 10.74
N ARG A 327 3.18 -19.12 11.25
CA ARG A 327 2.38 -19.18 12.47
C ARG A 327 2.81 -20.31 13.40
N SER A 328 2.90 -20.02 14.70
CA SER A 328 3.27 -21.00 15.71
C SER A 328 2.15 -22.02 16.01
N ASP A 329 0.89 -21.60 15.96
CA ASP A 329 -0.26 -22.52 16.14
C ASP A 329 -0.34 -23.59 15.03
N VAL A 330 0.15 -23.26 13.83
CA VAL A 330 0.31 -24.22 12.74
C VAL A 330 1.44 -25.20 13.01
N LEU A 331 2.56 -24.75 13.60
CA LEU A 331 3.64 -25.66 14.02
C LEU A 331 3.12 -26.67 15.05
N ASP A 332 2.38 -26.19 16.06
CA ASP A 332 1.81 -27.05 17.10
C ASP A 332 0.79 -28.04 16.50
N ALA A 333 -0.07 -27.58 15.58
CA ALA A 333 -1.03 -28.43 14.89
C ALA A 333 -0.37 -29.50 14.00
N LEU A 334 0.78 -29.18 13.41
CA LEU A 334 1.59 -30.11 12.59
C LEU A 334 2.56 -30.96 13.43
N GLN A 335 2.59 -30.80 14.75
CA GLN A 335 3.54 -31.44 15.67
C GLN A 335 5.02 -31.16 15.31
N LEU A 336 5.28 -29.96 14.82
CA LEU A 336 6.61 -29.47 14.47
C LEU A 336 7.19 -28.65 15.66
N PRO A 337 8.52 -28.47 15.73
CA PRO A 337 9.11 -27.69 16.82
C PRO A 337 8.53 -26.26 16.86
N SER A 338 7.92 -25.86 17.98
CA SER A 338 7.13 -24.62 18.10
C SER A 338 7.93 -23.33 17.84
N GLU A 339 9.27 -23.39 17.88
CA GLU A 339 10.16 -22.26 17.60
C GLU A 339 10.75 -22.28 16.16
N ALA A 340 10.47 -23.32 15.37
CA ALA A 340 11.04 -23.46 14.03
C ALA A 340 10.38 -22.49 13.04
N ARG A 341 11.12 -21.45 12.64
CA ARG A 341 10.68 -20.53 11.55
C ARG A 341 10.69 -21.19 10.17
N TYR A 342 11.55 -22.19 9.98
CA TYR A 342 11.75 -22.88 8.72
C TYR A 342 11.88 -24.38 8.98
N VAL A 343 11.15 -25.18 8.23
CA VAL A 343 11.11 -26.63 8.31
C VAL A 343 11.53 -27.27 6.99
N SER A 344 12.02 -28.50 7.06
CA SER A 344 12.48 -29.26 5.90
C SER A 344 11.32 -30.02 5.23
N TYR A 345 11.55 -30.54 4.02
CA TYR A 345 10.57 -31.42 3.38
C TYR A 345 10.38 -32.70 4.19
N ALA A 346 11.47 -33.25 4.75
CA ALA A 346 11.43 -34.46 5.56
C ALA A 346 10.58 -34.29 6.84
N GLU A 347 10.62 -33.12 7.46
CA GLU A 347 9.80 -32.79 8.62
C GLU A 347 8.32 -32.58 8.27
N LEU A 348 8.03 -31.99 7.09
CA LEU A 348 6.68 -31.64 6.67
C LEU A 348 5.91 -32.80 6.02
N ALA A 349 6.60 -33.74 5.37
CA ALA A 349 6.01 -34.85 4.63
C ALA A 349 5.04 -35.74 5.44
N PRO A 350 5.30 -36.06 6.72
CA PRO A 350 4.35 -36.82 7.55
C PRO A 350 2.99 -36.15 7.69
N SER A 351 2.92 -34.82 7.60
CA SER A 351 1.71 -34.03 7.80
C SER A 351 0.96 -33.71 6.51
N ARG A 352 1.32 -34.36 5.38
CA ARG A 352 0.72 -34.12 4.05
C ARG A 352 -0.80 -34.25 4.02
N ASP A 353 -1.34 -35.30 4.62
CA ASP A 353 -2.79 -35.54 4.60
C ASP A 353 -3.55 -34.52 5.45
N LEU A 354 -2.95 -34.08 6.56
CA LEU A 354 -3.49 -33.02 7.38
C LEU A 354 -3.49 -31.68 6.63
N LEU A 355 -2.38 -31.34 5.98
CA LEU A 355 -2.26 -30.15 5.12
C LEU A 355 -3.31 -30.17 4.01
N LYS A 356 -3.51 -31.30 3.34
CA LYS A 356 -4.55 -31.48 2.31
C LYS A 356 -5.96 -31.26 2.86
N LEU A 357 -6.25 -31.82 4.04
CA LEU A 357 -7.55 -31.67 4.69
C LEU A 357 -7.85 -30.19 4.96
N TYR A 358 -6.92 -29.44 5.55
CA TYR A 358 -7.10 -28.00 5.79
C TYR A 358 -7.13 -27.19 4.50
N ALA A 359 -6.32 -27.55 3.50
CA ALA A 359 -6.34 -26.89 2.20
C ALA A 359 -7.71 -27.00 1.48
N SER A 360 -8.43 -28.10 1.70
CA SER A 360 -9.77 -28.33 1.16
C SER A 360 -10.90 -27.57 1.85
N ARG A 361 -10.63 -26.98 3.03
CA ARG A 361 -11.62 -26.17 3.75
C ARG A 361 -11.77 -24.82 3.06
N ASP A 362 -12.99 -24.42 2.74
CA ASP A 362 -13.31 -23.10 2.21
C ASP A 362 -13.62 -22.11 3.35
N ASP A 363 -12.64 -21.92 4.23
CA ASP A 363 -12.69 -20.89 5.27
C ASP A 363 -11.48 -19.95 5.18
N ASN A 364 -11.68 -18.73 5.69
CA ASN A 364 -10.66 -17.68 5.75
C ASN A 364 -9.98 -17.63 7.12
N HIS A 365 -10.04 -18.71 7.91
CA HIS A 365 -9.38 -18.73 9.21
C HIS A 365 -7.85 -18.64 8.99
N PRO A 366 -7.13 -17.74 9.69
CA PRO A 366 -5.71 -17.51 9.43
C PRO A 366 -4.82 -18.77 9.45
N ALA A 367 -5.10 -19.71 10.37
CA ALA A 367 -4.40 -21.00 10.42
C ALA A 367 -4.70 -21.87 9.19
N THR A 368 -5.95 -21.92 8.71
CA THR A 368 -6.34 -22.66 7.50
C THR A 368 -5.68 -22.06 6.26
N VAL A 369 -5.60 -20.73 6.17
CA VAL A 369 -4.92 -20.02 5.07
C VAL A 369 -3.44 -20.39 5.03
N GLU A 370 -2.77 -20.41 6.20
CA GLU A 370 -1.37 -20.82 6.28
C GLU A 370 -1.17 -22.31 5.96
N MET A 371 -2.04 -23.20 6.44
CA MET A 371 -2.01 -24.62 6.07
C MET A 371 -2.20 -24.83 4.56
N ARG A 372 -3.11 -24.08 3.93
CA ARG A 372 -3.33 -24.11 2.47
C ARG A 372 -2.09 -23.63 1.71
N ARG A 373 -1.43 -22.57 2.20
CA ARG A 373 -0.16 -22.07 1.64
C ARG A 373 0.95 -23.12 1.76
N LEU A 374 1.13 -23.73 2.94
CA LEU A 374 2.12 -24.78 3.15
C LEU A 374 1.85 -26.00 2.27
N TYR A 375 0.59 -26.41 2.11
CA TYR A 375 0.21 -27.49 1.21
C TYR A 375 0.53 -27.16 -0.26
N SER A 376 0.23 -25.94 -0.72
CA SER A 376 0.57 -25.48 -2.07
C SER A 376 2.08 -25.53 -2.30
N ASN A 377 2.88 -25.02 -1.36
CA ASN A 377 4.34 -25.06 -1.43
C ASN A 377 4.87 -26.50 -1.44
N PHE A 378 4.27 -27.37 -0.63
CA PHE A 378 4.62 -28.79 -0.57
C PHE A 378 4.40 -29.46 -1.94
N LEU A 379 3.27 -29.20 -2.59
CA LEU A 379 3.00 -29.70 -3.94
C LEU A 379 3.97 -29.15 -4.99
N GLN A 380 4.36 -27.88 -4.89
CA GLN A 380 5.37 -27.30 -5.80
C GLN A 380 6.73 -28.00 -5.65
N TYR A 381 7.15 -28.30 -4.42
CA TYR A 381 8.37 -29.07 -4.17
C TYR A 381 8.30 -30.48 -4.77
N GLU A 382 7.18 -31.19 -4.56
CA GLU A 382 6.95 -32.51 -5.16
C GLU A 382 6.96 -32.44 -6.69
N ALA A 383 6.40 -31.39 -7.28
CA ALA A 383 6.42 -31.20 -8.73
C ALA A 383 7.84 -31.03 -9.28
N ILE A 384 8.75 -30.35 -8.58
CA ILE A 384 10.16 -30.26 -9.00
C ILE A 384 10.85 -31.60 -8.83
N LYS A 385 10.67 -32.24 -7.66
CA LYS A 385 11.22 -33.57 -7.36
C LYS A 385 10.82 -34.61 -8.42
N ASN A 386 9.58 -34.54 -8.89
CA ASN A 386 9.04 -35.46 -9.90
C ASN A 386 9.30 -35.01 -11.35
N GLY A 387 9.93 -33.84 -11.55
CA GLY A 387 10.22 -33.30 -12.88
C GLY A 387 9.00 -32.79 -13.66
N THR A 388 7.87 -32.53 -12.99
CA THR A 388 6.61 -32.07 -13.60
C THR A 388 6.36 -30.57 -13.43
N ALA A 389 7.17 -29.86 -12.64
CA ALA A 389 6.96 -28.44 -12.34
C ALA A 389 7.12 -27.52 -13.56
N PHE A 390 7.98 -27.88 -14.51
CA PHE A 390 8.26 -27.07 -15.69
C PHE A 390 8.73 -27.93 -16.86
N THR A 391 8.53 -27.42 -18.07
CA THR A 391 9.07 -28.03 -19.30
C THR A 391 10.07 -27.10 -19.95
N VAL A 392 11.26 -27.61 -20.27
CA VAL A 392 12.26 -26.87 -21.04
C VAL A 392 11.76 -26.74 -22.47
N VAL A 393 11.79 -25.52 -23.01
CA VAL A 393 11.38 -25.30 -24.40
C VAL A 393 12.52 -25.69 -25.32
N ASP A 394 12.31 -26.74 -26.10
CA ASP A 394 13.27 -27.18 -27.11
C ASP A 394 13.46 -26.08 -28.18
N ALA A 395 14.71 -25.75 -28.49
CA ALA A 395 15.08 -24.76 -29.49
C ALA A 395 14.51 -25.07 -30.89
N ALA A 396 14.24 -26.35 -31.18
CA ALA A 396 13.62 -26.80 -32.43
C ALA A 396 12.09 -26.71 -32.45
N SER A 397 11.43 -26.39 -31.32
CA SER A 397 9.97 -26.37 -31.22
C SER A 397 9.34 -25.11 -31.84
N SER A 398 8.13 -25.24 -32.41
CA SER A 398 7.34 -24.09 -32.87
C SER A 398 6.98 -23.12 -31.72
N GLN A 399 6.89 -23.63 -30.49
CA GLN A 399 6.71 -22.83 -29.29
C GLN A 399 7.92 -21.93 -29.01
N TYR A 400 9.15 -22.38 -29.29
CA TYR A 400 10.37 -21.58 -29.19
C TYR A 400 10.39 -20.41 -30.18
N ALA A 401 9.80 -20.57 -31.37
CA ALA A 401 9.70 -19.49 -32.36
C ALA A 401 8.75 -18.35 -31.92
N ALA A 402 7.77 -18.65 -31.06
CA ALA A 402 6.83 -17.67 -30.50
C ALA A 402 7.35 -16.96 -29.23
N VAL A 403 8.55 -17.31 -28.76
CA VAL A 403 9.19 -16.73 -27.58
C VAL A 403 9.68 -15.31 -27.87
N ASP A 404 9.30 -14.35 -27.02
CA ASP A 404 9.94 -13.04 -27.02
C ASP A 404 11.34 -13.13 -26.38
N LYS A 405 12.32 -13.44 -27.23
CA LYS A 405 13.74 -13.56 -26.84
C LYS A 405 14.28 -12.25 -26.25
N GLY A 406 13.80 -11.09 -26.72
CA GLY A 406 14.20 -9.79 -26.21
C GLY A 406 13.77 -9.59 -24.76
N ARG A 407 12.54 -10.00 -24.43
CA ARG A 407 12.03 -9.95 -23.06
C ARG A 407 12.79 -10.89 -22.12
N LEU A 408 13.05 -12.14 -22.53
CA LEU A 408 13.83 -13.09 -21.73
C LEU A 408 15.24 -12.58 -21.46
N ALA A 409 15.94 -12.10 -22.49
CA ALA A 409 17.28 -11.53 -22.35
C ALA A 409 17.26 -10.29 -21.43
N THR A 410 16.22 -9.46 -21.53
CA THR A 410 16.07 -8.28 -20.68
C THR A 410 15.85 -8.65 -19.21
N GLU A 411 15.07 -9.69 -18.93
CA GLU A 411 14.84 -10.18 -17.57
C GLU A 411 16.11 -10.73 -16.92
N VAL A 412 16.88 -11.52 -17.68
CA VAL A 412 18.19 -12.00 -17.22
C VAL A 412 19.14 -10.83 -16.99
N PHE A 413 19.22 -9.89 -17.95
CA PHE A 413 20.05 -8.70 -17.82
C PHE A 413 19.67 -7.89 -16.58
N TYR A 414 18.37 -7.72 -16.32
CA TYR A 414 17.86 -7.02 -15.15
C TYR A 414 18.37 -7.64 -13.84
N HIS A 415 18.28 -8.97 -13.70
CA HIS A 415 18.78 -9.67 -12.53
C HIS A 415 20.31 -9.61 -12.41
N LYS A 416 21.05 -9.71 -13.53
CA LYS A 416 22.51 -9.58 -13.55
C LYS A 416 22.97 -8.15 -13.19
N ALA A 417 22.31 -7.14 -13.73
CA ALA A 417 22.64 -5.74 -13.53
C ALA A 417 22.39 -5.30 -12.08
N ASN A 418 21.39 -5.89 -11.40
CA ASN A 418 21.11 -5.63 -9.97
C ASN A 418 20.96 -4.12 -9.69
N PHE A 419 20.06 -3.48 -10.43
CA PHE A 419 19.84 -2.03 -10.40
C PHE A 419 19.55 -1.48 -9.00
N ALA A 420 18.86 -2.24 -8.14
CA ALA A 420 18.61 -1.83 -6.75
C ALA A 420 19.90 -1.61 -5.95
N LEU A 421 20.91 -2.48 -6.14
CA LEU A 421 22.20 -2.35 -5.47
C LEU A 421 22.97 -1.11 -5.97
N TRP A 422 23.04 -0.92 -7.30
CA TRP A 422 23.71 0.26 -7.86
C TRP A 422 22.99 1.56 -7.51
N GLY A 423 21.66 1.55 -7.52
CA GLY A 423 20.84 2.66 -7.06
C GLY A 423 21.19 3.05 -5.63
N PHE A 424 21.28 2.07 -4.73
CA PHE A 424 21.70 2.25 -3.33
C PHE A 424 23.14 2.78 -3.21
N ILE A 425 24.12 2.18 -3.90
CA ILE A 425 25.53 2.60 -3.82
C ILE A 425 25.67 4.05 -4.29
N ILE A 426 25.07 4.39 -5.43
CA ILE A 426 25.15 5.74 -6.01
C ILE A 426 24.46 6.75 -5.07
N SER A 427 23.27 6.44 -4.53
CA SER A 427 22.57 7.32 -3.61
C SER A 427 23.32 7.50 -2.29
N PHE A 428 23.96 6.44 -1.79
CA PHE A 428 24.79 6.48 -0.59
C PHE A 428 26.01 7.39 -0.77
N ILE A 429 26.74 7.25 -1.89
CA ILE A 429 27.86 8.13 -2.21
C ILE A 429 27.36 9.57 -2.40
N ALA A 430 26.23 9.79 -3.07
CA ALA A 430 25.62 11.12 -3.20
C ALA A 430 25.32 11.74 -1.82
N CYS A 431 24.77 10.95 -0.88
CA CYS A 431 24.51 11.37 0.49
C CYS A 431 25.79 11.73 1.24
N LEU A 432 26.85 10.92 1.10
CA LEU A 432 28.15 11.16 1.71
C LEU A 432 28.77 12.46 1.18
N LEU A 433 28.82 12.65 -0.14
CA LEU A 433 29.35 13.86 -0.76
C LEU A 433 28.53 15.09 -0.37
N ALA A 434 27.20 14.99 -0.32
CA ALA A 434 26.33 16.07 0.13
C ALA A 434 26.61 16.44 1.60
N SER A 435 26.89 15.46 2.45
CA SER A 435 27.25 15.66 3.86
C SER A 435 28.63 16.31 4.02
N LEU A 436 29.63 15.85 3.27
CA LEU A 436 30.96 16.48 3.22
C LEU A 436 30.88 17.93 2.71
N ASN A 437 30.01 18.18 1.73
CA ASN A 437 29.81 19.53 1.21
C ASN A 437 29.24 20.50 2.26
N GLN A 438 28.53 20.04 3.30
CA GLN A 438 28.12 20.92 4.42
C GLN A 438 29.31 21.46 5.21
N LEU A 439 30.42 20.71 5.26
CA LEU A 439 31.65 21.09 5.95
C LEU A 439 32.53 21.98 5.07
N PHE A 440 32.80 21.52 3.84
CA PHE A 440 33.78 22.16 2.95
C PHE A 440 33.20 23.27 2.06
N LYS A 441 31.88 23.30 1.86
CA LYS A 441 31.16 24.28 1.03
C LYS A 441 31.78 24.47 -0.37
N SER A 442 32.15 23.36 -1.01
CA SER A 442 32.86 23.34 -2.29
C SER A 442 31.90 23.12 -3.46
N ARG A 443 31.98 23.99 -4.48
CA ARG A 443 31.17 23.86 -5.71
C ARG A 443 31.40 22.52 -6.43
N LYS A 444 32.61 21.96 -6.37
CA LYS A 444 32.92 20.67 -7.00
C LYS A 444 32.17 19.51 -6.31
N LEU A 445 32.16 19.50 -4.97
CA LEU A 445 31.42 18.50 -4.19
C LEU A 445 29.92 18.64 -4.39
N ASP A 446 29.41 19.87 -4.49
CA ASP A 446 28.00 20.12 -4.76
C ASP A 446 27.56 19.54 -6.11
N VAL A 447 28.28 19.86 -7.19
CA VAL A 447 27.99 19.34 -8.53
C VAL A 447 28.13 17.82 -8.58
N ALA A 448 29.15 17.26 -7.94
CA ALA A 448 29.34 15.81 -7.89
C ALA A 448 28.19 15.11 -7.15
N ALA A 449 27.81 15.59 -5.97
CA ALA A 449 26.73 15.01 -5.18
C ALA A 449 25.38 15.08 -5.93
N ASN A 450 25.07 16.23 -6.55
CA ASN A 450 23.81 16.38 -7.30
C ASN A 450 23.84 15.57 -8.61
N GLY A 451 25.00 15.48 -9.28
CA GLY A 451 25.20 14.62 -10.44
C GLY A 451 24.93 13.15 -10.13
N LEU A 452 25.41 12.66 -8.98
CA LEU A 452 25.10 11.31 -8.50
C LEU A 452 23.62 11.14 -8.12
N CYS A 453 22.97 12.18 -7.58
CA CYS A 453 21.53 12.15 -7.31
C CYS A 453 20.71 11.99 -8.62
N VAL A 454 21.08 12.74 -9.66
CA VAL A 454 20.47 12.61 -11.01
C VAL A 454 20.78 11.23 -11.61
N ALA A 455 22.00 10.73 -11.46
CA ALA A 455 22.37 9.39 -11.92
C ALA A 455 21.57 8.29 -11.21
N SER A 456 21.40 8.37 -9.88
CA SER A 456 20.57 7.42 -9.12
C SER A 456 19.11 7.50 -9.54
N THR A 457 18.57 8.70 -9.79
CA THR A 457 17.22 8.90 -10.35
C THR A 457 17.09 8.20 -11.71
N ALA A 458 18.08 8.33 -12.60
CA ALA A 458 18.09 7.65 -13.89
C ALA A 458 18.16 6.12 -13.74
N VAL A 459 19.01 5.61 -12.85
CA VAL A 459 19.12 4.17 -12.55
C VAL A 459 17.79 3.59 -12.08
N LEU A 460 17.12 4.25 -11.12
CA LEU A 460 15.81 3.80 -10.61
C LEU A 460 14.71 3.90 -11.68
N THR A 461 14.76 4.93 -12.52
CA THR A 461 13.82 5.10 -13.64
C THR A 461 14.00 3.96 -14.65
N THR A 462 15.22 3.67 -15.06
CA THR A 462 15.55 2.54 -15.95
C THR A 462 15.15 1.22 -15.33
N MET A 463 15.40 1.02 -14.04
CA MET A 463 15.00 -0.19 -13.31
C MET A 463 13.49 -0.41 -13.41
N LEU A 464 12.66 0.59 -13.09
CA LEU A 464 11.20 0.45 -13.16
C LEU A 464 10.71 0.33 -14.61
N ALA A 465 11.35 1.00 -15.58
CA ALA A 465 11.01 0.87 -17.00
C ALA A 465 11.28 -0.54 -17.53
N LEU A 466 12.46 -1.10 -17.27
CA LEU A 466 12.80 -2.49 -17.64
C LEU A 466 11.86 -3.48 -16.96
N ARG A 467 11.54 -3.25 -15.68
CA ARG A 467 10.57 -4.08 -14.96
C ARG A 467 9.18 -4.01 -15.57
N THR A 468 8.75 -2.84 -16.03
CA THR A 468 7.47 -2.66 -16.75
C THR A 468 7.44 -3.47 -18.04
N TYR A 469 8.55 -3.43 -18.80
CA TYR A 469 8.69 -4.18 -20.05
C TYR A 469 8.68 -5.69 -19.83
N VAL A 470 9.43 -6.18 -18.84
CA VAL A 470 9.49 -7.62 -18.52
C VAL A 470 8.17 -8.13 -17.96
N ALA A 471 7.61 -7.44 -16.96
CA ALA A 471 6.39 -7.86 -16.28
C ALA A 471 5.11 -7.61 -17.09
N MET A 472 5.21 -6.89 -18.23
CA MET A 472 4.08 -6.45 -19.06
C MET A 472 3.00 -5.69 -18.29
N ARG A 473 3.40 -5.05 -17.20
CA ARG A 473 2.52 -4.31 -16.29
C ARG A 473 3.31 -3.26 -15.51
N PRO A 474 2.67 -2.17 -15.08
CA PRO A 474 3.31 -1.20 -14.20
C PRO A 474 3.83 -1.86 -12.90
N PRO A 475 5.08 -1.60 -12.47
CA PRO A 475 5.69 -2.21 -11.30
C PRO A 475 5.19 -1.52 -10.03
N MET A 476 3.95 -1.79 -9.65
CA MET A 476 3.28 -1.19 -8.49
C MET A 476 2.42 -2.19 -7.71
N SER A 477 2.82 -3.45 -7.71
CA SER A 477 1.99 -4.57 -7.26
C SER A 477 2.39 -5.18 -5.92
N ASN A 478 3.64 -4.99 -5.51
CA ASN A 478 4.16 -5.53 -4.25
C ASN A 478 4.93 -4.46 -3.47
N LEU A 479 5.24 -4.76 -2.20
CA LEU A 479 5.88 -3.77 -1.33
C LEU A 479 7.27 -3.35 -1.83
N TYR A 480 8.05 -4.28 -2.41
CA TYR A 480 9.36 -3.97 -2.98
C TYR A 480 9.28 -2.90 -4.08
N GLU A 481 8.37 -3.09 -5.03
CA GLU A 481 8.11 -2.16 -6.12
C GLU A 481 7.70 -0.76 -5.63
N ILE A 482 6.81 -0.70 -4.63
CA ILE A 482 6.38 0.59 -4.07
C ILE A 482 7.51 1.28 -3.32
N VAL A 483 8.38 0.53 -2.62
CA VAL A 483 9.53 1.13 -1.93
C VAL A 483 10.48 1.79 -2.90
N LEU A 484 10.76 1.13 -4.02
CA LEU A 484 11.58 1.68 -5.10
C LEU A 484 10.92 2.90 -5.75
N LEU A 485 9.60 2.87 -5.97
CA LEU A 485 8.86 3.99 -6.53
C LEU A 485 8.92 5.22 -5.61
N VAL A 486 8.69 5.07 -4.31
CA VAL A 486 8.77 6.20 -3.36
C VAL A 486 10.20 6.74 -3.25
N ALA A 487 11.21 5.87 -3.25
CA ALA A 487 12.61 6.28 -3.30
C ALA A 487 12.92 7.08 -4.58
N LEU A 488 12.43 6.62 -5.75
CA LEU A 488 12.53 7.35 -7.01
C LEU A 488 11.84 8.73 -6.92
N LEU A 489 10.64 8.82 -6.36
CA LEU A 489 9.90 10.08 -6.25
C LEU A 489 10.64 11.10 -5.38
N LEU A 490 11.27 10.68 -4.28
CA LEU A 490 12.09 11.54 -3.43
C LEU A 490 13.37 12.01 -4.16
N MET A 491 14.06 11.11 -4.86
CA MET A 491 15.26 11.45 -5.64
C MET A 491 14.94 12.35 -6.84
N ALA A 492 13.82 12.10 -7.51
CA ALA A 492 13.32 12.94 -8.60
C ALA A 492 12.93 14.34 -8.11
N PHE A 493 12.37 14.46 -6.90
CA PHE A 493 12.11 15.76 -6.28
C PHE A 493 13.41 16.55 -6.08
N GLU A 494 14.44 15.95 -5.49
CA GLU A 494 15.75 16.61 -5.29
C GLU A 494 16.46 16.89 -6.62
N SER A 495 16.40 15.99 -7.59
CA SER A 495 16.93 16.18 -8.94
C SER A 495 16.15 17.22 -9.75
N GLY A 496 14.86 17.42 -9.46
CA GLY A 496 14.06 18.51 -10.04
C GLY A 496 14.42 19.85 -9.41
N ALA A 497 14.55 19.89 -8.08
CA ALA A 497 15.10 21.06 -7.39
C ALA A 497 16.48 21.39 -7.98
N PHE A 498 17.34 20.36 -8.15
CA PHE A 498 18.41 20.18 -9.13
C PHE A 498 18.51 21.22 -10.26
N LEU A 499 17.69 20.92 -11.25
CA LEU A 499 17.79 21.49 -12.57
C LEU A 499 17.01 22.80 -12.68
N PHE A 500 15.98 22.99 -11.86
CA PHE A 500 14.99 24.05 -12.07
C PHE A 500 15.01 25.18 -11.03
N CYS A 501 15.62 24.98 -9.85
CA CYS A 501 15.62 26.00 -8.79
C CYS A 501 16.94 26.79 -8.73
N LYS A 502 16.90 28.09 -9.06
CA LYS A 502 18.07 28.99 -9.14
C LYS A 502 18.70 29.34 -7.77
N ASN A 503 17.90 29.45 -6.71
CA ASN A 503 18.33 29.76 -5.33
C ASN A 503 18.02 28.61 -4.38
N ARG A 504 18.94 27.66 -4.27
CA ARG A 504 18.79 26.46 -3.46
C ARG A 504 19.08 26.69 -1.99
N THR A 505 18.34 25.99 -1.15
CA THR A 505 18.76 25.72 0.23
C THR A 505 19.42 24.35 0.25
N TYR A 506 20.76 24.30 0.28
CA TYR A 506 21.59 23.08 0.30
C TYR A 506 21.27 22.06 1.42
N ALA A 507 20.37 22.40 2.33
CA ALA A 507 20.10 21.59 3.51
C ALA A 507 19.00 20.53 3.32
N LEU A 508 18.28 20.52 2.20
CA LEU A 508 17.28 19.47 1.93
C LEU A 508 17.88 18.23 1.27
N MET A 509 18.96 18.43 0.51
CA MET A 509 19.63 17.35 -0.21
C MET A 509 20.06 16.21 0.72
N VAL A 510 20.74 16.53 1.83
CA VAL A 510 21.21 15.51 2.79
C VAL A 510 20.05 14.67 3.34
N PRO A 511 19.03 15.24 4.01
CA PRO A 511 17.99 14.42 4.62
C PRO A 511 17.07 13.71 3.62
N VAL A 512 16.83 14.29 2.43
CA VAL A 512 15.98 13.62 1.41
C VAL A 512 16.73 12.47 0.74
N VAL A 513 17.99 12.67 0.34
CA VAL A 513 18.82 11.60 -0.24
C VAL A 513 19.12 10.51 0.80
N LEU A 514 19.28 10.89 2.09
CA LEU A 514 19.41 9.92 3.18
C LEU A 514 18.15 9.05 3.30
N MET A 515 16.95 9.64 3.30
CA MET A 515 15.70 8.88 3.35
C MET A 515 15.54 7.96 2.13
N ALA A 516 15.82 8.45 0.92
CA ALA A 516 15.79 7.62 -0.28
C ALA A 516 16.80 6.46 -0.20
N THR A 517 18.02 6.73 0.27
CA THR A 517 19.05 5.70 0.46
C THR A 517 18.64 4.66 1.50
N ALA A 518 18.00 5.07 2.60
CA ALA A 518 17.47 4.16 3.62
C ALA A 518 16.35 3.27 3.06
N LEU A 519 15.46 3.83 2.22
CA LEU A 519 14.43 3.04 1.52
C LEU A 519 15.05 2.03 0.55
N LEU A 520 16.09 2.41 -0.21
CA LEU A 520 16.80 1.49 -1.11
C LEU A 520 17.55 0.39 -0.34
N PHE A 521 18.17 0.74 0.80
CA PHE A 521 18.76 -0.24 1.70
C PHE A 521 17.70 -1.23 2.18
N PHE A 522 16.56 -0.72 2.64
CA PHE A 522 15.45 -1.54 3.12
C PHE A 522 14.93 -2.47 2.01
N ALA A 523 14.69 -1.94 0.80
CA ALA A 523 14.26 -2.73 -0.34
C ALA A 523 15.25 -3.84 -0.71
N LYS A 524 16.55 -3.54 -0.69
CA LYS A 524 17.57 -4.48 -1.16
C LYS A 524 17.97 -5.54 -0.12
N PHE A 525 18.03 -5.17 1.15
CA PHE A 525 18.67 -5.97 2.19
C PHE A 525 17.72 -6.44 3.30
N VAL A 526 16.55 -5.81 3.45
CA VAL A 526 15.63 -6.10 4.55
C VAL A 526 14.34 -6.77 4.07
N LEU A 527 13.82 -6.35 2.91
CA LEU A 527 12.61 -6.94 2.37
C LEU A 527 12.82 -8.42 2.02
N GLU A 528 11.92 -9.25 2.55
CA GLU A 528 11.89 -10.69 2.31
C GLU A 528 11.56 -10.98 0.84
N VAL A 529 10.51 -10.31 0.32
CA VAL A 529 10.16 -10.29 -1.09
C VAL A 529 11.30 -9.63 -1.85
N GLY A 530 12.17 -10.46 -2.40
CA GLY A 530 13.33 -10.02 -3.14
C GLY A 530 12.96 -9.42 -4.49
N ASP A 531 13.96 -9.24 -5.34
CA ASP A 531 13.77 -8.77 -6.70
C ASP A 531 13.29 -9.93 -7.60
N THR A 532 11.98 -10.23 -7.56
CA THR A 532 11.33 -11.35 -8.29
C THR A 532 10.22 -10.85 -9.21
N PHE A 533 9.92 -11.61 -10.27
CA PHE A 533 8.81 -11.34 -11.22
C PHE A 533 7.58 -12.21 -10.93
N GLN A 534 7.29 -12.46 -9.65
CA GLN A 534 6.20 -13.35 -9.28
C GLN A 534 4.84 -12.94 -9.89
N PRO A 535 3.99 -13.92 -10.27
CA PRO A 535 2.64 -13.65 -10.71
C PRO A 535 1.88 -12.86 -9.64
N ILE A 536 1.12 -11.86 -10.08
CA ILE A 536 0.24 -11.14 -9.16
C ILE A 536 -1.00 -11.96 -8.85
N PRO A 537 -1.56 -11.82 -7.64
CA PRO A 537 -2.90 -12.29 -7.37
C PRO A 537 -3.86 -11.77 -8.45
N THR A 538 -4.77 -12.63 -8.92
CA THR A 538 -5.70 -12.32 -10.01
C THR A 538 -6.51 -11.05 -9.77
N VAL A 539 -6.85 -10.77 -8.51
CA VAL A 539 -7.56 -9.53 -8.13
C VAL A 539 -6.72 -8.26 -8.31
N LEU A 540 -5.38 -8.35 -8.19
CA LEU A 540 -4.46 -7.25 -8.47
C LEU A 540 -4.14 -7.15 -9.97
N ASN A 541 -4.45 -8.17 -10.77
CA ASN A 541 -4.34 -8.13 -12.23
C ASN A 541 -5.53 -7.39 -12.85
N SER A 542 -5.95 -6.28 -12.24
CA SER A 542 -7.17 -5.58 -12.60
C SER A 542 -6.96 -4.07 -12.76
N SER A 543 -7.23 -3.63 -14.00
CA SER A 543 -7.60 -2.26 -14.40
C SER A 543 -6.57 -1.12 -14.25
N VAL A 544 -6.72 -0.12 -15.12
CA VAL A 544 -6.02 1.17 -15.06
C VAL A 544 -6.22 1.87 -13.70
N PHE A 545 -7.33 1.62 -13.01
CA PHE A 545 -7.63 2.24 -11.73
C PHE A 545 -6.65 1.84 -10.62
N LEU A 546 -6.20 0.58 -10.56
CA LEU A 546 -5.21 0.16 -9.58
C LEU A 546 -3.88 0.91 -9.80
N THR A 547 -3.41 0.96 -11.05
CA THR A 547 -2.16 1.66 -11.39
C THR A 547 -2.22 3.14 -11.02
N VAL A 548 -3.29 3.84 -11.42
CA VAL A 548 -3.42 5.27 -11.13
C VAL A 548 -3.59 5.50 -9.63
N HIS A 549 -4.35 4.65 -8.93
CA HIS A 549 -4.47 4.68 -7.47
C HIS A 549 -3.09 4.58 -6.80
N VAL A 550 -2.34 3.53 -7.10
CA VAL A 550 -1.08 3.22 -6.40
C VAL A 550 0.00 4.26 -6.71
N PHE A 551 0.06 4.76 -7.94
CA PHE A 551 0.97 5.86 -8.28
C PHE A 551 0.61 7.15 -7.53
N THR A 552 -0.69 7.47 -7.47
CA THR A 552 -1.19 8.69 -6.82
C THR A 552 -0.97 8.64 -5.30
N ILE A 553 -1.22 7.49 -4.67
CA ILE A 553 -0.95 7.32 -3.23
C ILE A 553 0.55 7.36 -2.92
N ALA A 554 1.41 6.81 -3.81
CA ALA A 554 2.87 6.90 -3.66
C ALA A 554 3.37 8.36 -3.72
N LEU A 555 2.78 9.21 -4.59
CA LEU A 555 3.03 10.66 -4.59
C LEU A 555 2.59 11.30 -3.28
N GLY A 556 1.45 10.88 -2.73
CA GLY A 556 0.95 11.32 -1.42
C GLY A 556 1.95 11.01 -0.31
N PHE A 557 2.40 9.75 -0.24
CA PHE A 557 3.37 9.29 0.75
C PHE A 557 4.73 10.01 0.61
N ALA A 558 5.25 10.15 -0.61
CA ALA A 558 6.47 10.92 -0.85
C ALA A 558 6.32 12.38 -0.37
N GLY A 559 5.16 13.01 -0.61
CA GLY A 559 4.84 14.36 -0.13
C GLY A 559 4.75 14.48 1.39
N MET A 560 4.13 13.50 2.06
CA MET A 560 4.03 13.46 3.52
C MET A 560 5.39 13.23 4.18
N ILE A 561 6.20 12.31 3.64
CA ILE A 561 7.58 12.08 4.08
C ILE A 561 8.41 13.35 3.90
N LEU A 562 8.34 13.99 2.73
CA LEU A 562 9.04 15.24 2.45
C LEU A 562 8.61 16.36 3.40
N SER A 563 7.31 16.47 3.70
CA SER A 563 6.80 17.44 4.69
C SER A 563 7.42 17.24 6.06
N GLY A 564 7.52 15.99 6.53
CA GLY A 564 8.19 15.70 7.79
C GLY A 564 9.69 15.96 7.75
N ILE A 565 10.39 15.60 6.66
CA ILE A 565 11.82 15.92 6.49
C ILE A 565 12.07 17.43 6.54
N VAL A 566 11.30 18.22 5.78
CA VAL A 566 11.41 19.68 5.78
C VAL A 566 11.12 20.21 7.18
N SER A 567 10.18 19.61 7.90
CA SER A 567 9.85 20.01 9.27
C SER A 567 10.97 19.76 10.27
N HIS A 568 11.61 18.59 10.21
CA HIS A 568 12.81 18.29 10.99
C HIS A 568 13.90 19.33 10.74
N LEU A 569 14.11 19.71 9.47
CA LEU A 569 15.10 20.72 9.10
C LEU A 569 14.73 22.14 9.58
N VAL A 570 13.46 22.53 9.49
CA VAL A 570 12.96 23.82 10.01
C VAL A 570 13.24 23.93 11.50
N LEU A 571 12.91 22.89 12.27
CA LEU A 571 13.13 22.87 13.72
C LEU A 571 14.63 22.81 14.07
N PHE A 572 15.43 22.08 13.30
CA PHE A 572 16.87 21.99 13.50
C PHE A 572 17.57 23.36 13.34
N ARG A 573 17.11 24.16 12.37
CA ARG A 573 17.58 25.53 12.10
C ARG A 573 17.09 26.59 13.10
N GLY A 574 16.11 26.25 13.94
CA GLY A 574 15.62 27.13 15.00
C GLY A 574 14.71 28.26 14.51
N ASN A 575 14.49 29.26 15.37
CA ASN A 575 13.45 30.27 15.21
C ASN A 575 13.60 31.14 13.94
N ALA A 576 14.81 31.29 13.39
CA ALA A 576 15.03 32.03 12.14
C ALA A 576 14.38 31.38 10.91
N ALA A 577 14.12 30.07 10.95
CA ALA A 577 13.44 29.34 9.88
C ALA A 577 11.91 29.32 10.04
N LEU A 578 11.40 29.83 11.16
CA LEU A 578 9.97 29.93 11.46
C LEU A 578 9.50 31.37 11.24
N PRO A 579 8.26 31.58 10.76
CA PRO A 579 7.71 32.92 10.62
C PRO A 579 7.55 33.58 11.99
N SER A 580 8.06 34.81 12.13
CA SER A 580 7.86 35.64 13.32
C SER A 580 6.42 36.17 13.38
N VAL A 581 6.02 36.67 14.55
CA VAL A 581 4.69 37.29 14.76
C VAL A 581 4.54 38.54 13.87
N GLU A 582 5.61 39.28 13.67
CA GLU A 582 5.66 40.52 12.88
C GLU A 582 5.75 40.28 11.36
N GLN A 583 6.30 39.14 10.93
CA GLN A 583 6.40 38.75 9.52
C GLN A 583 5.70 37.42 9.21
N PRO A 584 4.35 37.41 9.18
CA PRO A 584 3.57 36.19 8.95
C PRO A 584 3.76 35.53 7.57
N LYS A 585 4.48 36.18 6.63
CA LYS A 585 4.77 35.66 5.27
C LYS A 585 6.23 35.22 5.06
N GLY A 586 7.05 35.10 6.11
CA GLY A 586 8.48 35.41 6.01
C GLY A 586 9.53 34.34 5.65
N SER A 587 9.34 33.02 5.81
CA SER A 587 10.45 32.07 5.61
C SER A 587 10.21 31.07 4.46
N PRO A 588 11.05 31.05 3.39
CA PRO A 588 10.93 30.12 2.27
C PRO A 588 10.82 28.65 2.68
N LEU A 589 11.52 28.26 3.74
CA LEU A 589 11.53 26.89 4.25
C LEU A 589 10.18 26.50 4.89
N TYR A 590 9.54 27.43 5.62
CA TYR A 590 8.18 27.20 6.14
C TYR A 590 7.15 27.15 5.00
N SER A 591 7.31 27.97 3.96
CA SER A 591 6.45 27.88 2.76
C SER A 591 6.60 26.53 2.08
N LEU A 592 7.80 25.97 2.03
CA LEU A 592 8.04 24.61 1.54
C LEU A 592 7.39 23.56 2.44
N LEU A 593 7.51 23.68 3.77
CA LEU A 593 6.85 22.78 4.73
C LEU A 593 5.33 22.74 4.49
N TYR A 594 4.70 23.92 4.39
CA TYR A 594 3.27 24.02 4.13
C TYR A 594 2.90 23.46 2.74
N GLY A 595 3.69 23.79 1.71
CA GLY A 595 3.46 23.33 0.34
C GLY A 595 3.56 21.80 0.20
N THR A 596 4.57 21.19 0.84
CA THR A 596 4.79 19.74 0.84
C THR A 596 3.71 18.99 1.64
N LEU A 597 3.26 19.55 2.78
CA LEU A 597 2.10 19.02 3.51
C LEU A 597 0.84 19.00 2.65
N VAL A 598 0.52 20.13 2.01
CA VAL A 598 -0.68 20.23 1.17
C VAL A 598 -0.57 19.30 -0.04
N PHE A 599 0.61 19.22 -0.68
CA PHE A 599 0.86 18.29 -1.77
C PHE A 599 0.63 16.84 -1.33
N GLY A 600 1.28 16.40 -0.24
CA GLY A 600 1.13 15.06 0.31
C GLY A 600 -0.32 14.76 0.69
N ALA A 601 -0.99 15.68 1.38
CA ALA A 601 -2.39 15.52 1.78
C ALA A 601 -3.34 15.37 0.59
N VAL A 602 -3.21 16.22 -0.44
CA VAL A 602 -4.07 16.15 -1.63
C VAL A 602 -3.88 14.82 -2.35
N PHE A 603 -2.64 14.45 -2.67
CA PHE A 603 -2.39 13.18 -3.36
C PHE A 603 -2.76 11.96 -2.52
N THR A 604 -2.66 12.03 -1.19
CA THR A 604 -3.14 10.96 -0.30
C THR A 604 -4.67 10.83 -0.38
N VAL A 605 -5.41 11.95 -0.36
CA VAL A 605 -6.88 11.93 -0.53
C VAL A 605 -7.27 11.40 -1.91
N VAL A 606 -6.70 11.94 -2.98
CA VAL A 606 -7.02 11.50 -4.35
C VAL A 606 -6.66 10.04 -4.55
N GLY A 607 -5.49 9.61 -4.09
CA GLY A 607 -5.07 8.22 -4.08
C GLY A 607 -6.11 7.35 -3.38
N THR A 608 -6.47 7.68 -2.14
CA THR A 608 -7.45 6.90 -1.36
C THR A 608 -8.80 6.77 -2.09
N LEU A 609 -9.28 7.83 -2.75
CA LEU A 609 -10.53 7.79 -3.49
C LEU A 609 -10.47 6.93 -4.75
N LEU A 610 -9.37 7.01 -5.51
CA LEU A 610 -9.13 6.12 -6.64
C LEU A 610 -9.02 4.65 -6.19
N GLY A 611 -8.48 4.42 -4.99
CA GLY A 611 -8.45 3.11 -4.36
C GLY A 611 -9.85 2.58 -4.06
N GLY A 612 -10.74 3.44 -3.56
CA GLY A 612 -12.15 3.09 -3.36
C GLY A 612 -12.89 2.75 -4.65
N VAL A 613 -12.64 3.50 -5.74
CA VAL A 613 -13.18 3.17 -7.07
C VAL A 613 -12.69 1.79 -7.52
N TRP A 614 -11.39 1.52 -7.40
CA TRP A 614 -10.84 0.21 -7.73
C TRP A 614 -11.43 -0.90 -6.83
N ALA A 615 -11.56 -0.67 -5.52
CA ALA A 615 -12.12 -1.64 -4.59
C ALA A 615 -13.58 -1.98 -4.91
N ASP A 616 -14.35 -1.02 -5.42
CA ASP A 616 -15.72 -1.26 -5.87
C ASP A 616 -15.75 -2.19 -7.09
N PHE A 617 -14.84 -2.00 -8.05
CA PHE A 617 -14.68 -2.91 -9.19
C PHE A 617 -14.17 -4.30 -8.79
N ALA A 618 -13.21 -4.37 -7.85
CA ALA A 618 -12.55 -5.61 -7.48
C ALA A 618 -13.36 -6.46 -6.49
N TRP A 619 -14.02 -5.82 -5.52
CA TRP A 619 -14.68 -6.47 -4.38
C TRP A 619 -16.17 -6.18 -4.26
N GLY A 620 -16.71 -5.29 -5.11
CA GLY A 620 -18.13 -4.89 -5.05
C GLY A 620 -18.45 -3.94 -3.90
N ARG A 621 -17.44 -3.25 -3.33
CA ARG A 621 -17.64 -2.19 -2.34
C ARG A 621 -16.59 -1.08 -2.44
N PHE A 622 -17.04 0.17 -2.38
CA PHE A 622 -16.15 1.34 -2.39
C PHE A 622 -15.28 1.47 -1.12
N TRP A 623 -15.83 1.12 0.06
CA TRP A 623 -15.14 1.25 1.35
C TRP A 623 -15.67 0.20 2.33
N GLY A 624 -14.84 -0.23 3.28
CA GLY A 624 -15.18 -1.26 4.26
C GLY A 624 -14.30 -1.27 5.51
N PHE A 625 -13.51 -0.22 5.75
CA PHE A 625 -12.70 -0.03 6.97
C PHE A 625 -11.67 -1.14 7.22
N ASP A 626 -11.18 -1.75 6.15
CA ASP A 626 -10.02 -2.63 6.19
C ASP A 626 -8.79 -1.91 6.79
N PRO A 627 -7.83 -2.59 7.43
CA PRO A 627 -6.67 -1.92 8.02
C PRO A 627 -5.90 -1.01 7.06
N LYS A 628 -5.81 -1.33 5.76
CA LYS A 628 -5.15 -0.44 4.77
C LYS A 628 -5.97 0.81 4.49
N GLU A 629 -7.27 0.66 4.34
CA GLU A 629 -8.21 1.78 4.15
C GLU A 629 -8.18 2.71 5.38
N CYS A 630 -8.19 2.13 6.59
CA CYS A 630 -8.06 2.87 7.84
C CYS A 630 -6.69 3.55 7.98
N GLY A 631 -5.61 2.89 7.55
CA GLY A 631 -4.27 3.48 7.51
C GLY A 631 -4.25 4.75 6.64
N ALA A 632 -4.79 4.67 5.43
CA ALA A 632 -4.85 5.82 4.52
C ALA A 632 -5.71 6.96 5.11
N LEU A 633 -6.86 6.62 5.72
CA LEU A 633 -7.70 7.57 6.44
C LEU A 633 -6.94 8.23 7.61
N PHE A 634 -6.12 7.48 8.34
CA PHE A 634 -5.32 8.02 9.46
C PHE A 634 -4.31 9.07 8.98
N VAL A 635 -3.63 8.84 7.84
CA VAL A 635 -2.72 9.82 7.22
C VAL A 635 -3.48 11.10 6.84
N ILE A 636 -4.65 10.95 6.21
CA ILE A 636 -5.51 12.08 5.82
C ILE A 636 -5.95 12.87 7.05
N LEU A 637 -6.46 12.21 8.08
CA LEU A 637 -6.93 12.85 9.30
C LEU A 637 -5.80 13.59 10.02
N TRP A 638 -4.59 13.02 10.07
CA TRP A 638 -3.42 13.67 10.66
C TRP A 638 -3.05 14.96 9.92
N ALA A 639 -2.99 14.90 8.60
CA ALA A 639 -2.72 16.07 7.76
C ALA A 639 -3.82 17.15 7.91
N MET A 640 -5.10 16.73 7.92
CA MET A 640 -6.22 17.64 8.14
C MET A 640 -6.17 18.28 9.51
N LEU A 641 -5.83 17.53 10.57
CA LEU A 641 -5.67 18.07 11.92
C LEU A 641 -4.58 19.15 11.95
N ALA A 642 -3.40 18.86 11.40
CA ALA A 642 -2.30 19.83 11.34
C ALA A 642 -2.71 21.12 10.61
N LEU A 643 -3.35 20.99 9.44
CA LEU A 643 -3.83 22.14 8.65
C LEU A 643 -4.89 22.96 9.39
N HIS A 644 -5.87 22.32 10.03
CA HIS A 644 -6.95 23.00 10.74
C HIS A 644 -6.47 23.67 12.03
N LEU A 645 -5.58 23.02 12.80
CA LEU A 645 -4.98 23.64 13.98
C LEU A 645 -4.16 24.88 13.62
N ARG A 646 -3.42 24.83 12.49
CA ARG A 646 -2.66 25.99 12.01
C ARG A 646 -3.58 27.10 11.51
N ALA A 647 -4.61 26.77 10.72
CA ALA A 647 -5.59 27.73 10.23
C ALA A 647 -6.35 28.41 11.38
N GLY A 648 -6.68 27.66 12.44
CA GLY A 648 -7.33 28.17 13.65
C GLY A 648 -6.42 28.90 14.62
N ARG A 649 -5.12 29.07 14.29
CA ARG A 649 -4.09 29.64 15.18
C ARG A 649 -4.03 28.96 16.56
N MET A 650 -4.41 27.68 16.63
CA MET A 650 -4.39 26.88 17.86
C MET A 650 -2.99 26.34 18.17
N VAL A 651 -2.16 26.23 17.14
CA VAL A 651 -0.74 25.88 17.25
C VAL A 651 0.14 26.98 16.68
N SER A 652 1.26 27.24 17.35
CA SER A 652 2.31 28.11 16.84
C SER A 652 2.92 27.54 15.57
N ALA A 653 3.70 28.33 14.82
CA ALA A 653 4.43 27.82 13.65
C ALA A 653 5.36 26.65 14.02
N ARG A 654 5.93 26.72 15.23
CA ARG A 654 6.75 25.65 15.81
C ARG A 654 5.93 24.41 16.16
N GLY A 655 4.77 24.57 16.79
CA GLY A 655 3.86 23.45 17.06
C GLY A 655 3.39 22.76 15.79
N PHE A 656 3.08 23.54 14.74
CA PHE A 656 2.76 23.02 13.42
C PHE A 656 3.93 22.25 12.80
N ALA A 657 5.17 22.74 12.91
CA ALA A 657 6.34 21.99 12.48
C ALA A 657 6.50 20.67 13.27
N LEU A 658 6.42 20.71 14.60
CA LEU A 658 6.49 19.48 15.41
C LEU A 658 5.45 18.43 15.00
N MET A 659 4.21 18.84 14.72
CA MET A 659 3.19 17.93 14.19
C MET A 659 3.57 17.33 12.83
N ASN A 660 4.16 18.12 11.94
CA ASN A 660 4.54 17.64 10.62
C ASN A 660 5.74 16.70 10.64
N CYS A 661 6.60 16.73 11.68
CA CYS A 661 7.64 15.71 11.83
C CYS A 661 7.04 14.29 11.87
N PHE A 662 5.93 14.12 12.59
CA PHE A 662 5.22 12.84 12.67
C PHE A 662 4.65 12.37 11.33
N ASN A 663 4.59 13.20 10.27
CA ASN A 663 4.13 12.74 8.95
C ASN A 663 4.97 11.57 8.43
N VAL A 664 6.26 11.52 8.79
CA VAL A 664 7.16 10.41 8.46
C VAL A 664 6.68 9.14 9.17
N ILE A 665 6.53 9.16 10.50
CA ILE A 665 6.02 8.03 11.30
C ILE A 665 4.63 7.58 10.80
N VAL A 666 3.70 8.52 10.67
CA VAL A 666 2.31 8.25 10.27
C VAL A 666 2.23 7.58 8.90
N THR A 667 3.04 8.04 7.94
CA THR A 667 3.10 7.44 6.60
C THR A 667 3.68 6.03 6.66
N PHE A 668 4.75 5.80 7.43
CA PHE A 668 5.37 4.48 7.57
C PHE A 668 4.49 3.49 8.33
N LEU A 669 3.71 3.93 9.32
CA LEU A 669 2.70 3.08 9.97
C LEU A 669 1.56 2.70 9.02
N CYS A 670 1.09 3.64 8.19
CA CYS A 670 0.10 3.35 7.15
C CYS A 670 0.66 2.41 6.08
N TRP A 671 1.93 2.52 5.73
CA TRP A 671 2.50 1.77 4.62
C TRP A 671 3.06 0.41 5.04
N PHE A 672 3.87 0.35 6.10
CA PHE A 672 4.45 -0.88 6.63
C PHE A 672 3.63 -1.44 7.78
N GLY A 673 3.22 -0.60 8.73
CA GLY A 673 2.52 -1.04 9.94
C GLY A 673 1.28 -1.88 9.69
N VAL A 674 0.39 -1.44 8.79
CA VAL A 674 -0.84 -2.19 8.46
C VAL A 674 -0.56 -3.53 7.76
N ASN A 675 0.53 -3.62 6.98
CA ASN A 675 0.93 -4.87 6.33
C ASN A 675 1.45 -5.89 7.37
N LEU A 676 2.01 -5.42 8.49
CA LEU A 676 2.50 -6.27 9.58
C LEU A 676 1.37 -6.87 10.42
N LEU A 677 0.14 -6.34 10.33
CA LEU A 677 -1.00 -6.87 11.06
C LEU A 677 -1.53 -8.17 10.46
N GLY A 678 -1.28 -8.44 9.18
CA GLY A 678 -1.76 -9.65 8.49
C GLY A 678 -3.27 -9.77 8.35
N VAL A 679 -4.00 -8.68 8.63
CA VAL A 679 -5.45 -8.62 8.75
C VAL A 679 -6.06 -7.95 7.53
N GLY A 680 -7.24 -8.43 7.12
CA GLY A 680 -8.05 -7.80 6.08
C GLY A 680 -7.84 -8.33 4.65
N LEU A 681 -8.64 -7.82 3.70
CA LEU A 681 -8.69 -8.24 2.30
C LEU A 681 -7.42 -7.87 1.51
N HIS A 682 -6.54 -7.05 2.07
CA HIS A 682 -5.29 -6.65 1.45
C HIS A 682 -4.05 -7.38 2.00
N SER A 683 -4.22 -8.51 2.70
CA SER A 683 -3.13 -9.24 3.38
C SER A 683 -2.06 -9.82 2.44
N TYR A 684 -2.23 -9.73 1.11
CA TYR A 684 -1.26 -10.15 0.09
C TYR A 684 0.15 -9.52 0.23
N GLY A 685 0.31 -8.48 1.04
CA GLY A 685 1.59 -7.80 1.30
C GLY A 685 2.22 -8.09 2.67
N PHE A 686 1.78 -9.13 3.38
CA PHE A 686 2.26 -9.45 4.74
C PHE A 686 3.77 -9.70 4.81
N GLN A 687 4.41 -9.24 5.89
CA GLN A 687 5.85 -9.42 6.13
C GLN A 687 6.14 -9.79 7.58
N SER A 688 6.87 -10.89 7.79
CA SER A 688 7.18 -11.37 9.14
C SER A 688 8.47 -10.78 9.74
N GLY A 689 9.33 -10.17 8.92
CA GLY A 689 10.69 -9.77 9.31
C GLY A 689 10.96 -8.27 9.48
N SER A 690 10.01 -7.40 9.11
CA SER A 690 10.24 -5.94 9.03
C SER A 690 9.76 -5.15 10.26
N VAL A 691 9.09 -5.79 11.23
CA VAL A 691 8.59 -5.15 12.47
C VAL A 691 9.71 -4.46 13.25
N ILE A 692 10.83 -5.15 13.48
CA ILE A 692 11.96 -4.62 14.27
C ILE A 692 12.53 -3.35 13.62
N TRP A 693 12.64 -3.34 12.29
CA TRP A 693 13.11 -2.19 11.53
C TRP A 693 12.13 -1.01 11.61
N LEU A 694 10.83 -1.27 11.52
CA LEU A 694 9.81 -0.24 11.68
C LEU A 694 9.83 0.35 13.10
N VAL A 695 9.92 -0.49 14.13
CA VAL A 695 10.00 -0.05 15.53
C VAL A 695 11.28 0.76 15.77
N ALA A 696 12.44 0.28 15.30
CA ALA A 696 13.70 1.00 15.41
C ALA A 696 13.63 2.38 14.74
N PHE A 697 13.07 2.43 13.53
CA PHE A 697 12.84 3.68 12.80
C PHE A 697 11.95 4.66 13.58
N VAL A 698 10.80 4.20 14.08
CA VAL A 698 9.88 5.02 14.86
C VAL A 698 10.54 5.54 16.14
N VAL A 699 11.27 4.67 16.87
CA VAL A 699 11.98 5.08 18.09
C VAL A 699 13.05 6.12 17.80
N VAL A 700 13.86 5.93 16.75
CA VAL A 700 14.88 6.90 16.35
C VAL A 700 14.25 8.24 15.99
N ASP A 701 13.19 8.25 15.17
CA ASP A 701 12.52 9.49 14.77
C ASP A 701 11.86 10.19 15.98
N LEU A 702 11.26 9.44 16.91
CA LEU A 702 10.73 9.99 18.17
C LEU A 702 11.82 10.63 19.05
N ILE A 703 13.01 10.03 19.12
CA ILE A 703 14.16 10.61 19.83
C ILE A 703 14.57 11.93 19.16
N VAL A 704 14.65 11.96 17.82
CA VAL A 704 14.96 13.18 17.05
C VAL A 704 13.90 14.25 17.28
N ILE A 705 12.60 13.92 17.19
CA ILE A 705 11.49 14.85 17.44
C ILE A 705 11.58 15.40 18.86
N THR A 706 11.84 14.55 19.85
CA THR A 706 11.97 14.96 21.27
C THR A 706 13.16 15.89 21.47
N PHE A 707 14.30 15.60 20.84
CA PHE A 707 15.48 16.47 20.86
C PHE A 707 15.17 17.84 20.23
N LEU A 708 14.55 17.87 19.05
CA LEU A 708 14.17 19.11 18.36
C LEU A 708 13.13 19.92 19.15
N ALA A 709 12.19 19.24 19.81
CA ALA A 709 11.21 19.85 20.69
C ALA A 709 11.88 20.57 21.86
N LYS A 710 12.93 19.97 22.46
CA LYS A 710 13.70 20.54 23.58
C LYS A 710 14.66 21.64 23.13
N LYS A 711 15.45 21.41 22.06
CA LYS A 711 16.49 22.32 21.54
C LYS A 711 15.96 23.73 21.33
N ALA A 712 14.74 23.86 20.85
CA ALA A 712 14.22 25.15 20.45
C ALA A 712 13.54 25.93 21.60
N ARG A 713 13.70 25.58 22.90
CA ARG A 713 13.10 26.40 23.99
C ARG A 713 13.39 27.90 23.75
N PRO A 714 12.40 28.79 23.90
CA PRO A 714 12.68 30.22 23.84
C PRO A 714 13.66 30.54 24.97
N ASP A 715 14.66 31.39 24.69
CA ASP A 715 15.16 32.23 25.76
C ASP A 715 13.93 32.93 26.36
N THR A 716 13.64 32.59 27.60
CA THR A 716 12.59 33.19 28.40
C THR A 716 13.01 34.63 28.69
N ASN A 717 12.80 35.52 27.74
CA ASN A 717 12.79 36.97 27.88
C ASN A 717 11.97 37.52 26.71
N HIS A 718 10.65 37.66 26.91
CA HIS A 718 9.69 38.61 26.34
C HIS A 718 8.27 38.04 26.28
#